data_AF-A0A3B0BUN4-F1
#
_entry.id   AF-A0A3B0BUN4-F1
#
_cell.length_a   1.000
_cell.length_b   1.000
_cell.length_c   1.000
_cell.angle_alpha   90.00
_cell.angle_beta   90.00
_cell.angle_gamma   90.00
#
_symmetry.space_group_name_H-M   'P 1'
#
loop_
_entity.id
_entity.type
_entity.pdbx_description
1 polymer ?
#
loop_
_entity_poly.entity_id
_entity_poly.type
_entity_poly.pdbx_seq_one_letter_code
_entity_poly.pdbx_strand_id
1 'polypeptide(L)'
;MPEPLTGPPRTAGPYRLLSALGAGGMGEVYLARRTDGAAGPGLVAVKTVRQDLDLTPEFRTRFRREIDAARAVRSPYAAALVDGDADAALPWLATEYIAGPSLAEAVARTGPLPAGAVRALGAGLARALADVHAARVLHRDLKPGNVLLAADGPRLIDFGIAQAFDATALTTAGLIVGTPGFMAPEHLEGSRAVVAATDVFCLGAVLCFAATGRGPFEDQELAAVVYRISRAEADPATLAALPDGLRETVTACLALDPADRPTPRELAEQLSGPPCAWPDAVRALLAEHEEAAAAAVRAEAGPGSSSAGAPAVRSAPQRPAHPPGVPHFPTQLGHAPGMPVPPAPRRSRRKVLLAGAGAFLAAAAVGAAVALPQLTGGEDASGGAAAAAAGPVSPGTGTARVVPAYGNAGHSREFGAAARDRAARPAGWSPWNTRLDEGATACALSGPALVCGTAAGGATGLDAATGKRLWSITAEGGAKAQMPAPAVADGTAYVPQGRGITAVDSAGGRQRWSLAAPAGTFLSAMELSDGVLYAVWSADGDVPGTRITAHRADAGHQQLWQTEQEGDLGGLLVHGDRVYLSSNTTTYAFGTRDGKEAARRPGLMCAMPLAYKDALLCALNGDVGVKVLDARTLEPRTVLAPGTRVTAAPAVGDRGVLVVQGDRELAGYDFASGDKLWAEGLKDSLPVLGGDRALIATDDELYAYSPDRGARLGQGKRYDGHSWSKSGRAPQALAVGQAVFLAYPDGTVLSGYAP
;
A
#
# COMPACT_ATOMS: atom_id res chain seq x y z
N MET A 1 -37.04 -14.61 -3.05
CA MET A 1 -37.97 -15.47 -3.83
C MET A 1 -38.42 -14.73 -5.08
N PRO A 2 -38.62 -15.40 -6.21
CA PRO A 2 -39.12 -14.76 -7.42
C PRO A 2 -40.53 -14.18 -7.23
N GLU A 3 -40.70 -12.88 -7.46
CA GLU A 3 -41.99 -12.20 -7.34
C GLU A 3 -42.64 -12.00 -8.73
N PRO A 4 -43.96 -12.22 -8.88
CA PRO A 4 -44.64 -12.01 -10.14
C PRO A 4 -44.51 -10.57 -10.65
N LEU A 5 -44.23 -10.40 -11.94
CA LEU A 5 -44.20 -9.07 -12.55
C LEU A 5 -45.62 -8.51 -12.68
N THR A 6 -45.82 -7.27 -12.24
CA THR A 6 -47.05 -6.52 -12.46
C THR A 6 -46.97 -5.73 -13.77
N GLY A 7 -47.91 -5.93 -14.69
CA GLY A 7 -47.98 -5.19 -15.97
C GLY A 7 -47.80 -6.06 -17.22
N PRO A 8 -47.69 -5.45 -18.41
CA PRO A 8 -47.52 -6.19 -19.66
C PRO A 8 -46.17 -6.95 -19.70
N PRO A 9 -46.08 -8.06 -20.46
CA PRO A 9 -44.83 -8.81 -20.60
C PRO A 9 -43.66 -7.92 -21.04
N ARG A 10 -42.55 -7.98 -20.30
CA ARG A 10 -41.33 -7.20 -20.56
C ARG A 10 -40.24 -8.10 -21.16
N THR A 11 -39.40 -7.53 -22.01
CA THR A 11 -38.25 -8.21 -22.61
C THR A 11 -36.98 -7.40 -22.43
N ALA A 12 -35.86 -8.08 -22.28
CA ALA A 12 -34.51 -7.52 -22.34
C ALA A 12 -33.69 -8.36 -23.33
N GLY A 13 -33.34 -7.77 -24.47
CA GLY A 13 -32.78 -8.52 -25.60
C GLY A 13 -33.68 -9.71 -26.01
N PRO A 14 -33.13 -10.91 -26.23
CA PRO A 14 -33.90 -12.10 -26.60
C PRO A 14 -34.59 -12.79 -25.41
N TYR A 15 -34.58 -12.19 -24.21
CA TYR A 15 -35.09 -12.78 -22.99
C TYR A 15 -36.43 -12.15 -22.56
N ARG A 16 -37.44 -13.00 -22.34
CA ARG A 16 -38.70 -12.62 -21.72
C ARG A 16 -38.58 -12.72 -20.20
N LEU A 17 -38.90 -11.64 -19.51
CA LEU A 17 -38.83 -11.56 -18.05
C LEU A 17 -40.05 -12.24 -17.43
N LEU A 18 -39.83 -13.16 -16.49
CA LEU A 18 -40.86 -14.00 -15.86
C LEU A 18 -41.25 -13.48 -14.47
N SER A 19 -40.27 -13.12 -13.66
CA SER A 19 -40.45 -12.69 -12.27
C SER A 19 -39.27 -11.82 -11.83
N ALA A 20 -39.50 -10.88 -10.91
CA ALA A 20 -38.43 -10.11 -10.27
C ALA A 20 -37.70 -10.99 -9.25
N LEU A 21 -36.37 -10.97 -9.25
CA LEU A 21 -35.52 -11.67 -8.28
C LEU A 21 -34.97 -10.71 -7.21
N GLY A 22 -34.78 -9.45 -7.57
CA GLY A 22 -34.34 -8.40 -6.65
C GLY A 22 -34.07 -7.08 -7.36
N ALA A 23 -33.83 -6.04 -6.57
CA ALA A 23 -33.45 -4.71 -7.04
C ALA A 23 -32.25 -4.20 -6.22
N GLY A 24 -31.30 -3.56 -6.89
CA GLY A 24 -30.12 -2.95 -6.29
C GLY A 24 -29.86 -1.54 -6.81
N GLY A 25 -28.78 -0.90 -6.33
CA GLY A 25 -28.46 0.50 -6.65
C GLY A 25 -28.30 0.80 -8.14
N MET A 26 -27.90 -0.20 -8.94
CA MET A 26 -27.63 -0.03 -10.38
C MET A 26 -28.75 -0.56 -11.29
N GLY A 27 -29.68 -1.36 -10.78
CA GLY A 27 -30.47 -2.22 -11.65
C GLY A 27 -31.47 -3.11 -10.94
N GLU A 28 -32.27 -3.78 -11.76
CA GLU A 28 -33.21 -4.81 -11.34
C GLU A 28 -32.76 -6.15 -11.95
N VAL A 29 -32.97 -7.23 -11.19
CA VAL A 29 -32.62 -8.59 -11.60
C VAL A 29 -33.90 -9.40 -11.77
N TYR A 30 -33.99 -10.12 -12.87
CA TYR A 30 -35.18 -10.84 -13.30
C TYR A 30 -34.85 -12.29 -13.64
N LEU A 31 -35.74 -13.20 -13.26
CA LEU A 31 -35.76 -14.53 -13.85
C LEU A 31 -36.30 -14.40 -15.27
N ALA A 32 -35.61 -14.97 -16.25
CA ALA A 32 -36.03 -14.86 -17.64
C ALA A 32 -35.78 -16.15 -18.41
N ARG A 33 -36.47 -16.28 -19.56
CA ARG A 33 -36.28 -17.37 -20.52
C ARG A 33 -36.04 -16.78 -21.91
N ARG A 34 -35.17 -17.42 -22.67
CA ARG A 34 -34.92 -17.06 -24.08
C ARG A 34 -36.14 -17.37 -24.95
N THR A 35 -36.46 -16.51 -25.92
CA THR A 35 -37.67 -16.64 -26.77
C THR A 35 -37.43 -16.71 -28.28
N ASP A 36 -36.19 -16.59 -28.74
CA ASP A 36 -35.85 -16.51 -30.17
C ASP A 36 -35.67 -17.88 -30.87
N GLY A 37 -35.98 -18.99 -30.20
CA GLY A 37 -35.91 -20.35 -30.75
C GLY A 37 -34.49 -20.90 -30.94
N ALA A 38 -33.45 -20.15 -30.60
CA ALA A 38 -32.08 -20.66 -30.59
C ALA A 38 -31.88 -21.63 -29.41
N ALA A 39 -31.13 -22.71 -29.63
CA ALA A 39 -30.67 -23.57 -28.55
C ALA A 39 -29.84 -22.73 -27.56
N GLY A 40 -30.29 -22.65 -26.31
CA GLY A 40 -29.66 -21.84 -25.27
C GLY A 40 -29.87 -22.47 -23.90
N PRO A 41 -29.15 -21.99 -22.87
CA PRO A 41 -29.34 -22.46 -21.49
C PRO A 41 -30.79 -22.21 -21.06
N GLY A 42 -31.26 -23.02 -20.09
CA GLY A 42 -32.64 -23.00 -19.59
C GLY A 42 -33.09 -21.64 -19.06
N LEU A 43 -33.15 -21.48 -17.74
CA LEU A 43 -33.49 -20.19 -17.12
C LEU A 43 -32.24 -19.34 -16.94
N VAL A 44 -32.41 -18.02 -17.04
CA VAL A 44 -31.33 -17.04 -16.84
C VAL A 44 -31.74 -15.97 -15.84
N ALA A 45 -30.75 -15.40 -15.14
CA ALA A 45 -30.90 -14.19 -14.35
C ALA A 45 -30.46 -12.98 -15.20
N VAL A 46 -31.41 -12.13 -15.58
CA VAL A 46 -31.16 -10.92 -16.38
C VAL A 46 -31.11 -9.71 -15.48
N LYS A 47 -29.97 -9.03 -15.47
CA LYS A 47 -29.77 -7.76 -14.76
C LYS A 47 -29.85 -6.61 -15.75
N THR A 48 -30.81 -5.71 -15.55
CA THR A 48 -30.99 -4.51 -16.37
C THR A 48 -30.52 -3.28 -15.60
N VAL A 49 -29.81 -2.37 -16.24
CA VAL A 49 -29.43 -1.08 -15.65
C VAL A 49 -30.67 -0.19 -15.57
N ARG A 50 -30.86 0.59 -14.50
CA ARG A 50 -32.02 1.50 -14.40
C ARG A 50 -31.92 2.67 -15.38
N GLN A 51 -33.07 3.16 -15.86
CA GLN A 51 -33.16 4.26 -16.83
C GLN A 51 -32.76 5.64 -16.28
N ASP A 52 -32.75 5.81 -14.96
CA ASP A 52 -32.42 7.06 -14.27
C ASP A 52 -30.92 7.27 -14.06
N LEU A 53 -30.08 6.31 -14.46
CA LEU A 53 -28.62 6.44 -14.48
C LEU A 53 -28.15 7.07 -15.80
N ASP A 54 -27.11 7.90 -15.72
CA ASP A 54 -26.53 8.56 -16.88
C ASP A 54 -25.75 7.56 -17.76
N LEU A 55 -26.39 7.05 -18.80
CA LEU A 55 -25.86 6.04 -19.73
C LEU A 55 -24.91 6.64 -20.78
N THR A 56 -23.90 7.36 -20.31
CA THR A 56 -22.86 8.00 -21.13
C THR A 56 -22.12 7.00 -22.06
N PRO A 57 -21.52 7.47 -23.16
CA PRO A 57 -20.66 6.62 -24.01
C PRO A 57 -19.52 5.95 -23.22
N GLU A 58 -18.99 6.63 -22.21
CA GLU A 58 -17.95 6.11 -21.31
C GLU A 58 -18.49 4.98 -20.43
N PHE A 59 -19.74 5.11 -19.94
CA PHE A 59 -20.44 4.04 -19.21
C PHE A 59 -20.57 2.79 -20.07
N ARG A 60 -21.12 2.93 -21.29
CA ARG A 60 -21.34 1.80 -22.21
C ARG A 60 -20.03 1.12 -22.59
N THR A 61 -18.97 1.90 -22.82
CA THR A 61 -17.63 1.36 -23.13
C THR A 61 -17.08 0.51 -21.99
N ARG A 62 -17.23 0.96 -20.74
CA ARG A 62 -16.80 0.20 -19.56
C ARG A 62 -17.68 -1.02 -19.32
N PHE A 63 -19.01 -0.88 -19.41
CA PHE A 63 -19.96 -1.98 -19.26
C PHE A 63 -19.71 -3.09 -20.30
N ARG A 64 -19.39 -2.73 -21.56
CA ARG A 64 -18.99 -3.69 -22.60
C ARG A 64 -17.71 -4.46 -22.21
N ARG A 65 -16.68 -3.77 -21.74
CA ARG A 65 -15.44 -4.40 -21.28
C ARG A 65 -15.67 -5.37 -20.12
N GLU A 66 -16.60 -5.05 -19.22
CA GLU A 66 -16.92 -5.92 -18.09
C GLU A 66 -17.75 -7.14 -18.52
N ILE A 67 -18.68 -6.98 -19.47
CA ILE A 67 -19.35 -8.13 -20.13
C ILE A 67 -18.30 -9.05 -20.77
N ASP A 68 -17.34 -8.49 -21.53
CA ASP A 68 -16.29 -9.27 -22.19
C ASP A 68 -15.39 -10.01 -21.18
N ALA A 69 -15.01 -9.33 -20.09
CA ALA A 69 -14.19 -9.92 -19.03
C ALA A 69 -14.95 -11.03 -18.28
N ALA A 70 -16.21 -10.81 -17.95
CA ALA A 70 -17.05 -11.82 -17.29
C ALA A 70 -17.29 -13.04 -18.19
N ARG A 71 -17.37 -12.85 -19.51
CA ARG A 71 -17.48 -13.95 -20.48
C ARG A 71 -16.26 -14.88 -20.49
N ALA A 72 -15.09 -14.37 -20.10
CA ALA A 72 -13.84 -15.15 -20.04
C ALA A 72 -13.76 -16.06 -18.80
N VAL A 73 -14.56 -15.82 -17.76
CA VAL A 73 -14.57 -16.62 -16.54
C VAL A 73 -15.22 -17.98 -16.82
N ARG A 74 -14.52 -19.06 -16.47
CA ARG A 74 -14.99 -20.44 -16.56
C ARG A 74 -14.78 -21.08 -15.19
N SER A 75 -15.84 -21.25 -14.42
CA SER A 75 -15.78 -21.93 -13.12
C SER A 75 -17.06 -22.70 -12.84
N PRO A 76 -17.00 -23.93 -12.32
CA PRO A 76 -18.19 -24.63 -11.84
C PRO A 76 -18.75 -24.00 -10.54
N TYR A 77 -18.01 -23.08 -9.91
CA TYR A 77 -18.39 -22.42 -8.66
C TYR A 77 -18.78 -20.94 -8.86
N ALA A 78 -18.94 -20.47 -10.09
CA ALA A 78 -19.39 -19.11 -10.40
C ALA A 78 -20.47 -19.15 -11.49
N ALA A 79 -21.48 -18.27 -11.40
CA ALA A 79 -22.53 -18.19 -12.39
C ALA A 79 -21.98 -17.73 -13.74
N ALA A 80 -22.09 -18.58 -14.75
CA ALA A 80 -21.59 -18.29 -16.09
C ALA A 80 -22.39 -17.16 -16.76
N LEU A 81 -21.68 -16.21 -17.38
CA LEU A 81 -22.29 -15.21 -18.25
C LEU A 81 -22.78 -15.90 -19.54
N VAL A 82 -24.08 -15.80 -19.78
CA VAL A 82 -24.74 -16.34 -20.97
C VAL A 82 -24.69 -15.32 -22.10
N ASP A 83 -25.09 -14.09 -21.80
CA ASP A 83 -25.27 -13.05 -22.81
C ASP A 83 -25.22 -11.64 -22.20
N GLY A 84 -25.16 -10.62 -23.04
CA GLY A 84 -25.22 -9.23 -22.59
C GLY A 84 -25.07 -8.24 -23.72
N ASP A 85 -25.71 -7.09 -23.56
CA ASP A 85 -25.68 -6.01 -24.54
C ASP A 85 -25.54 -4.66 -23.82
N ALA A 86 -24.39 -4.03 -24.03
CA ALA A 86 -24.06 -2.72 -23.49
C ALA A 86 -24.62 -1.56 -24.33
N ASP A 87 -25.02 -1.83 -25.57
CA ASP A 87 -25.45 -0.87 -26.58
C ASP A 87 -26.98 -0.82 -26.73
N ALA A 88 -27.69 -1.79 -26.15
CA ALA A 88 -29.14 -1.77 -25.98
C ALA A 88 -29.64 -0.46 -25.35
N ALA A 89 -30.87 -0.05 -25.70
CA ALA A 89 -31.51 1.13 -25.12
C ALA A 89 -31.49 1.11 -23.58
N LEU A 90 -31.70 -0.08 -23.01
CA LEU A 90 -31.45 -0.38 -21.61
C LEU A 90 -30.34 -1.44 -21.54
N PRO A 91 -29.11 -1.09 -21.11
CA PRO A 91 -28.02 -2.07 -21.00
C PRO A 91 -28.40 -3.23 -20.08
N TRP A 92 -28.06 -4.44 -20.49
CA TRP A 92 -28.41 -5.65 -19.75
C TRP A 92 -27.34 -6.73 -19.88
N LEU A 93 -27.31 -7.63 -18.90
CA LEU A 93 -26.52 -8.86 -18.93
C LEU A 93 -27.37 -10.03 -18.43
N ALA A 94 -27.06 -11.22 -18.91
CA ALA A 94 -27.74 -12.46 -18.55
C ALA A 94 -26.72 -13.49 -18.05
N THR A 95 -26.95 -14.03 -16.87
CA THR A 95 -26.17 -15.14 -16.28
C THR A 95 -27.05 -16.37 -16.15
N GLU A 96 -26.45 -17.54 -15.98
CA GLU A 96 -27.21 -18.74 -15.63
C GLU A 96 -28.04 -18.51 -14.35
N TYR A 97 -29.29 -18.97 -14.35
CA TYR A 97 -30.10 -18.90 -13.14
C TYR A 97 -29.79 -20.08 -12.23
N ILE A 98 -29.42 -19.77 -10.98
CA ILE A 98 -29.19 -20.76 -9.93
C ILE A 98 -30.43 -20.80 -9.04
N ALA A 99 -31.14 -21.92 -9.02
CA ALA A 99 -32.33 -22.14 -8.20
C ALA A 99 -31.94 -22.50 -6.76
N GLY A 100 -31.58 -21.49 -5.97
CA GLY A 100 -31.24 -21.71 -4.57
C GLY A 100 -31.12 -20.42 -3.75
N PRO A 101 -31.20 -20.53 -2.41
CA PRO A 101 -31.12 -19.39 -1.52
C PRO A 101 -29.72 -18.76 -1.56
N SER A 102 -29.65 -17.46 -1.26
CA SER A 102 -28.38 -16.86 -0.90
C SER A 102 -27.89 -17.40 0.44
N LEU A 103 -26.58 -17.35 0.68
CA LEU A 103 -26.00 -17.70 1.98
C LEU A 103 -26.58 -16.82 3.09
N ALA A 104 -26.84 -15.53 2.81
CA ALA A 104 -27.52 -14.64 3.74
C ALA A 104 -28.90 -15.16 4.14
N GLU A 105 -29.73 -15.55 3.16
CA GLU A 105 -31.06 -16.11 3.39
C GLU A 105 -30.99 -17.44 4.16
N ALA A 106 -30.10 -18.35 3.75
CA ALA A 106 -29.95 -19.65 4.37
C ALA A 106 -29.59 -19.52 5.85
N VAL A 107 -28.61 -18.68 6.18
CA VAL A 107 -28.19 -18.46 7.57
C VAL A 107 -29.27 -17.75 8.38
N ALA A 108 -29.97 -16.77 7.79
CA ALA A 108 -31.06 -16.07 8.47
C ALA A 108 -32.25 -16.98 8.82
N ARG A 109 -32.60 -17.93 7.93
CA ARG A 109 -33.75 -18.82 8.10
C ARG A 109 -33.43 -20.11 8.86
N THR A 110 -32.19 -20.58 8.79
CA THR A 110 -31.80 -21.91 9.32
C THR A 110 -30.73 -21.85 10.40
N GLY A 111 -30.16 -20.67 10.65
CA GLY A 111 -29.04 -20.48 11.57
C GLY A 111 -27.68 -20.75 10.93
N PRO A 112 -26.59 -20.66 11.72
CA PRO A 112 -25.23 -20.89 11.22
C PRO A 112 -25.03 -22.30 10.68
N LEU A 113 -24.18 -22.43 9.67
CA LEU A 113 -23.89 -23.70 9.02
C LEU A 113 -22.91 -24.55 9.86
N PRO A 114 -23.06 -25.89 9.87
CA PRO A 114 -22.08 -26.77 10.51
C PRO A 114 -20.69 -26.64 9.90
N ALA A 115 -19.64 -26.85 10.71
CA ALA A 115 -18.24 -26.64 10.31
C ALA A 115 -17.86 -27.36 8.99
N GLY A 116 -18.32 -28.59 8.79
CA GLY A 116 -18.07 -29.34 7.54
C GLY A 116 -18.69 -28.67 6.31
N ALA A 117 -19.89 -28.10 6.44
CA ALA A 117 -20.55 -27.36 5.37
C ALA A 117 -19.84 -26.03 5.10
N VAL A 118 -19.36 -25.33 6.14
CA VAL A 118 -18.58 -24.09 5.98
C VAL A 118 -17.24 -24.35 5.27
N ARG A 119 -16.56 -25.46 5.58
CA ARG A 119 -15.32 -25.87 4.89
C ARG A 119 -15.58 -26.16 3.42
N ALA A 120 -16.60 -26.96 3.11
CA ALA A 120 -16.98 -27.26 1.72
C ALA A 120 -17.38 -25.99 0.94
N LEU A 121 -18.15 -25.10 1.58
CA LEU A 121 -18.50 -23.78 1.07
C LEU A 121 -17.25 -22.97 0.73
N GLY A 122 -16.33 -22.82 1.69
CA GLY A 122 -15.13 -22.02 1.52
C GLY A 122 -14.15 -22.59 0.51
N ALA A 123 -14.01 -23.92 0.42
CA ALA A 123 -13.22 -24.56 -0.63
C ALA A 123 -13.80 -24.28 -2.03
N GLY A 124 -15.13 -24.35 -2.20
CA GLY A 124 -15.79 -24.02 -3.46
C GLY A 124 -15.63 -22.55 -3.84
N LEU A 125 -15.84 -21.63 -2.90
CA LEU A 125 -15.68 -20.19 -3.13
C LEU A 125 -14.22 -19.79 -3.41
N ALA A 126 -13.27 -20.41 -2.72
CA ALA A 126 -11.85 -20.17 -2.96
C ALA A 126 -11.43 -20.65 -4.37
N ARG A 127 -11.98 -21.78 -4.86
CA ARG A 127 -11.81 -22.22 -6.25
C ARG A 127 -12.46 -21.24 -7.24
N ALA A 128 -13.67 -20.74 -6.93
CA ALA A 128 -14.34 -19.72 -7.74
C ALA A 128 -13.46 -18.47 -7.90
N LEU A 129 -12.91 -17.95 -6.79
CA LEU A 129 -12.02 -16.79 -6.81
C LEU A 129 -10.73 -17.08 -7.58
N ALA A 130 -10.15 -18.27 -7.44
CA ALA A 130 -8.97 -18.66 -8.23
C ALA A 130 -9.23 -18.60 -9.74
N ASP A 131 -10.38 -19.12 -10.19
CA ASP A 131 -10.79 -19.12 -11.60
C ASP A 131 -11.10 -17.70 -12.11
N VAL A 132 -11.79 -16.89 -11.30
CA VAL A 132 -12.09 -15.48 -11.60
C VAL A 132 -10.81 -14.66 -11.72
N HIS A 133 -9.88 -14.81 -10.77
CA HIS A 133 -8.60 -14.10 -10.78
C HIS A 133 -7.69 -14.55 -11.92
N ALA A 134 -7.73 -15.82 -12.33
CA ALA A 134 -7.00 -16.33 -13.49
C ALA A 134 -7.48 -15.66 -14.80
N ALA A 135 -8.76 -15.29 -14.88
CA ALA A 135 -9.31 -14.49 -15.98
C ALA A 135 -9.01 -12.98 -15.85
N ARG A 136 -8.20 -12.57 -14.86
CA ARG A 136 -7.86 -11.18 -14.52
C ARG A 136 -9.08 -10.33 -14.14
N VAL A 137 -10.10 -10.96 -13.58
CA VAL A 137 -11.28 -10.32 -13.03
C VAL A 137 -11.17 -10.32 -11.50
N LEU A 138 -11.72 -9.29 -10.84
CA LEU A 138 -11.88 -9.24 -9.39
C LEU A 138 -13.37 -9.24 -9.06
N HIS A 139 -13.76 -9.85 -7.95
CA HIS A 139 -15.16 -9.86 -7.53
C HIS A 139 -15.61 -8.50 -7.00
N ARG A 140 -14.82 -7.89 -6.10
CA ARG A 140 -15.00 -6.55 -5.52
C ARG A 140 -16.21 -6.33 -4.60
N ASP A 141 -17.26 -7.12 -4.72
CA ASP A 141 -18.44 -7.03 -3.83
C ASP A 141 -18.79 -8.39 -3.20
N LEU A 142 -17.80 -9.14 -2.71
CA LEU A 142 -18.06 -10.46 -2.13
C LEU A 142 -18.71 -10.32 -0.75
N LYS A 143 -19.94 -10.84 -0.62
CA LYS A 143 -20.74 -10.81 0.61
C LYS A 143 -21.72 -11.99 0.62
N PRO A 144 -22.36 -12.33 1.76
CA PRO A 144 -23.26 -13.49 1.84
C PRO A 144 -24.46 -13.43 0.88
N GLY A 145 -24.90 -12.23 0.49
CA GLY A 145 -25.97 -12.05 -0.52
C GLY A 145 -25.55 -12.43 -1.94
N ASN A 146 -24.25 -12.40 -2.25
CA ASN A 146 -23.69 -12.69 -3.58
C ASN A 146 -23.15 -14.13 -3.69
N VAL A 147 -23.49 -14.98 -2.72
CA VAL A 147 -23.19 -16.42 -2.72
C VAL A 147 -24.50 -17.18 -2.73
N LEU A 148 -24.81 -17.86 -3.83
CA LEU A 148 -25.97 -18.75 -3.92
C LEU A 148 -25.57 -20.17 -3.56
N LEU A 149 -26.45 -20.89 -2.88
CA LEU A 149 -26.27 -22.31 -2.58
C LEU A 149 -27.01 -23.10 -3.65
N ALA A 150 -26.31 -23.95 -4.40
CA ALA A 150 -26.91 -24.91 -5.34
C ALA A 150 -26.83 -26.33 -4.74
N ALA A 151 -27.60 -27.27 -5.30
CA ALA A 151 -27.63 -28.65 -4.82
C ALA A 151 -26.26 -29.34 -4.80
N ASP A 152 -25.37 -28.97 -5.72
CA ASP A 152 -24.03 -29.53 -5.89
C ASP A 152 -22.89 -28.69 -5.29
N GLY A 153 -23.19 -27.49 -4.76
CA GLY A 153 -22.19 -26.62 -4.15
C GLY A 153 -22.51 -25.12 -4.28
N PRO A 154 -21.63 -24.24 -3.77
CA PRO A 154 -21.84 -22.80 -3.87
C PRO A 154 -21.66 -22.28 -5.30
N ARG A 155 -22.32 -21.15 -5.58
CA ARG A 155 -22.16 -20.35 -6.79
C ARG A 155 -21.93 -18.89 -6.42
N LEU A 156 -20.82 -18.35 -6.91
CA LEU A 156 -20.51 -16.94 -6.84
C LEU A 156 -21.26 -16.19 -7.94
N ILE A 157 -21.98 -15.13 -7.60
CA ILE A 157 -22.73 -14.29 -8.54
C ILE A 157 -22.24 -12.85 -8.52
N ASP A 158 -22.59 -12.05 -9.53
CA ASP A 158 -22.37 -10.60 -9.53
C ASP A 158 -20.90 -10.14 -9.35
N PHE A 159 -19.92 -10.91 -9.83
CA PHE A 159 -18.50 -10.55 -9.76
C PHE A 159 -18.14 -9.37 -10.68
N GLY A 160 -17.92 -8.18 -10.10
CA GLY A 160 -17.21 -7.07 -10.74
C GLY A 160 -17.81 -6.46 -12.00
N ILE A 161 -19.07 -6.77 -12.37
CA ILE A 161 -19.68 -6.32 -13.66
C ILE A 161 -20.34 -4.93 -13.59
N ALA A 162 -20.16 -4.17 -12.49
CA ALA A 162 -20.67 -2.79 -12.45
C ALA A 162 -20.08 -1.83 -11.40
N GLN A 163 -19.08 -2.18 -10.58
CA GLN A 163 -18.68 -1.31 -9.45
C GLN A 163 -17.56 -0.29 -9.72
N ALA A 164 -17.06 -0.17 -10.95
CA ALA A 164 -16.21 0.98 -11.31
C ALA A 164 -16.93 2.35 -11.20
N PHE A 165 -18.23 2.35 -10.92
CA PHE A 165 -19.09 3.55 -10.93
C PHE A 165 -19.63 3.97 -9.56
N ASP A 166 -19.67 3.06 -8.57
CA ASP A 166 -20.01 3.41 -7.18
C ASP A 166 -18.91 4.26 -6.51
N ALA A 167 -17.66 4.15 -6.98
CA ALA A 167 -16.56 4.98 -6.48
C ALA A 167 -16.81 6.49 -6.68
N THR A 168 -17.57 6.88 -7.71
CA THR A 168 -17.97 8.27 -7.95
C THR A 168 -19.13 8.72 -7.05
N ALA A 169 -20.05 7.83 -6.68
CA ALA A 169 -21.16 8.13 -5.77
C ALA A 169 -20.73 8.16 -4.29
N LEU A 170 -19.74 7.33 -3.93
CA LEU A 170 -19.15 7.29 -2.58
C LEU A 170 -18.56 8.65 -2.16
N THR A 171 -17.90 9.35 -3.09
CA THR A 171 -17.22 10.62 -2.80
C THR A 171 -18.11 11.86 -2.81
N THR A 172 -19.29 11.79 -3.44
CA THR A 172 -20.14 12.99 -3.63
C THR A 172 -21.28 13.08 -2.61
N ALA A 173 -21.67 11.97 -1.96
CA ALA A 173 -22.83 11.94 -1.06
C ALA A 173 -22.53 11.53 0.40
N GLY A 174 -21.32 11.07 0.73
CA GLY A 174 -20.99 10.62 2.10
C GLY A 174 -21.83 9.43 2.60
N LEU A 175 -22.50 8.70 1.69
CA LEU A 175 -23.35 7.57 1.98
C LEU A 175 -22.64 6.28 1.56
N ILE A 176 -22.25 5.47 2.54
CA ILE A 176 -21.75 4.11 2.32
C ILE A 176 -22.95 3.26 1.86
N VAL A 177 -22.98 2.91 0.57
CA VAL A 177 -23.98 1.98 0.02
C VAL A 177 -23.41 0.57 0.11
N GLY A 178 -23.93 -0.25 1.04
CA GLY A 178 -23.56 -1.65 1.23
C GLY A 178 -23.71 -2.10 2.69
N THR A 179 -23.57 -3.41 2.95
CA THR A 179 -23.39 -3.93 4.31
C THR A 179 -21.89 -3.89 4.62
N PRO A 180 -21.39 -2.85 5.32
CA PRO A 180 -19.95 -2.57 5.45
C PRO A 180 -19.16 -3.71 6.09
N GLY A 181 -19.78 -4.54 6.93
CA GLY A 181 -19.11 -5.61 7.69
C GLY A 181 -18.40 -6.71 6.90
N PHE A 182 -18.46 -6.69 5.56
CA PHE A 182 -17.76 -7.62 4.67
C PHE A 182 -16.68 -6.93 3.80
N MET A 183 -16.53 -5.61 3.88
CA MET A 183 -15.54 -4.87 3.10
C MET A 183 -14.13 -5.08 3.65
N ALA A 184 -13.13 -5.11 2.76
CA ALA A 184 -11.72 -5.07 3.15
C ALA A 184 -11.25 -3.62 3.41
N PRO A 185 -10.14 -3.42 4.15
CA PRO A 185 -9.52 -2.11 4.34
C PRO A 185 -9.30 -1.38 3.00
N GLU A 186 -8.83 -2.10 1.98
CA GLU A 186 -8.56 -1.54 0.65
C GLU A 186 -9.81 -0.97 -0.05
N HIS A 187 -11.02 -1.44 0.29
CA HIS A 187 -12.25 -0.83 -0.24
C HIS A 187 -12.46 0.59 0.28
N LEU A 188 -12.00 0.89 1.50
CA LEU A 188 -12.11 2.21 2.11
C LEU A 188 -11.08 3.19 1.52
N GLU A 189 -9.95 2.68 1.03
CA GLU A 189 -8.91 3.45 0.33
C GLU A 189 -9.32 3.81 -1.11
N GLY A 190 -10.31 3.10 -1.67
CA GLY A 190 -10.90 3.37 -2.98
C GLY A 190 -10.53 2.35 -4.06
N SER A 191 -11.17 2.46 -5.23
CA SER A 191 -11.16 1.42 -6.28
C SER A 191 -9.78 1.08 -6.86
N ARG A 192 -8.78 1.94 -6.67
CA ARG A 192 -7.39 1.71 -7.12
C ARG A 192 -6.57 0.84 -6.16
N ALA A 193 -6.99 0.70 -4.91
CA ALA A 193 -6.33 -0.13 -3.90
C ALA A 193 -6.79 -1.59 -3.92
N VAL A 194 -7.94 -1.88 -4.55
CA VAL A 194 -8.56 -3.21 -4.59
C VAL A 194 -7.74 -4.19 -5.44
N VAL A 195 -7.34 -5.30 -4.84
CA VAL A 195 -6.50 -6.36 -5.44
C VAL A 195 -7.14 -7.75 -5.27
N ALA A 196 -6.55 -8.80 -5.85
CA ALA A 196 -7.03 -10.18 -5.69
C ALA A 196 -7.21 -10.60 -4.22
N ALA A 197 -6.28 -10.19 -3.36
CA ALA A 197 -6.34 -10.47 -1.92
C ALA A 197 -7.45 -9.69 -1.19
N THR A 198 -8.04 -8.65 -1.79
CA THR A 198 -9.24 -7.99 -1.27
C THR A 198 -10.43 -8.95 -1.25
N ASP A 199 -10.61 -9.75 -2.32
CA ASP A 199 -11.67 -10.76 -2.36
C ASP A 199 -11.45 -11.86 -1.32
N VAL A 200 -10.19 -12.18 -0.97
CA VAL A 200 -9.86 -13.16 0.08
C VAL A 200 -10.30 -12.66 1.46
N PHE A 201 -10.12 -11.37 1.74
CA PHE A 201 -10.61 -10.78 2.99
C PHE A 201 -12.13 -10.85 3.09
N CYS A 202 -12.81 -10.46 2.01
CA CYS A 202 -14.26 -10.57 1.92
C CYS A 202 -14.73 -12.02 2.11
N LEU A 203 -14.01 -13.00 1.53
CA LEU A 203 -14.28 -14.42 1.75
C LEU A 203 -14.10 -14.83 3.21
N GLY A 204 -13.04 -14.36 3.88
CA GLY A 204 -12.84 -14.56 5.32
C GLY A 204 -14.04 -14.07 6.14
N ALA A 205 -14.55 -12.88 5.83
CA ALA A 205 -15.74 -12.32 6.48
C ALA A 205 -17.02 -13.13 6.18
N VAL A 206 -17.18 -13.62 4.95
CA VAL A 206 -18.28 -14.50 4.54
C VAL A 206 -18.25 -15.83 5.29
N LEU A 207 -17.07 -16.46 5.43
CA LEU A 207 -16.91 -17.72 6.16
C LEU A 207 -17.17 -17.55 7.66
N CYS A 208 -16.76 -16.40 8.22
CA CYS A 208 -17.08 -16.04 9.58
C CYS A 208 -18.60 -15.99 9.80
N PHE A 209 -19.32 -15.24 8.95
CA PHE A 209 -20.77 -15.16 8.97
C PHE A 209 -21.45 -16.51 8.77
N ALA A 210 -20.97 -17.34 7.85
CA ALA A 210 -21.53 -18.67 7.61
C ALA A 210 -21.46 -19.56 8.86
N ALA A 211 -20.38 -19.45 9.64
CA ALA A 211 -20.13 -20.29 10.82
C ALA A 211 -20.78 -19.76 12.10
N THR A 212 -21.02 -18.44 12.22
CA THR A 212 -21.48 -17.82 13.47
C THR A 212 -22.83 -17.13 13.36
N GLY A 213 -23.29 -16.84 12.14
CA GLY A 213 -24.45 -15.99 11.86
C GLY A 213 -24.18 -14.48 12.01
N ARG A 214 -22.92 -14.08 12.28
CA ARG A 214 -22.50 -12.68 12.47
C ARG A 214 -21.20 -12.39 11.73
N GLY A 215 -21.13 -11.23 11.08
CA GLY A 215 -19.91 -10.75 10.43
C GLY A 215 -18.81 -10.36 11.42
N PRO A 216 -17.53 -10.39 11.01
CA PRO A 216 -16.40 -10.13 11.91
C PRO A 216 -16.26 -8.68 12.37
N PHE A 217 -16.88 -7.72 11.68
CA PHE A 217 -16.76 -6.28 12.00
C PHE A 217 -18.10 -5.64 12.36
N GLU A 218 -19.13 -6.43 12.69
CA GLU A 218 -20.46 -5.90 13.01
C GLU A 218 -20.42 -5.00 14.26
N ASP A 219 -21.09 -3.86 14.17
CA ASP A 219 -21.26 -2.88 15.24
C ASP A 219 -22.59 -2.14 15.01
N GLN A 220 -23.14 -1.51 16.06
CA GLN A 220 -24.39 -0.73 15.94
C GLN A 220 -24.14 0.60 15.22
N GLU A 221 -22.94 1.16 15.36
CA GLU A 221 -22.57 2.43 14.76
C GLU A 221 -21.74 2.23 13.49
N LEU A 222 -22.20 2.78 12.36
CA LEU A 222 -21.53 2.66 11.06
C LEU A 222 -20.06 3.14 11.12
N ALA A 223 -19.80 4.23 11.84
CA ALA A 223 -18.44 4.75 12.00
C ALA A 223 -17.52 3.76 12.75
N ALA A 224 -18.06 3.01 13.71
CA ALA A 224 -17.30 1.98 14.42
C ALA A 224 -16.99 0.79 13.50
N VAL A 225 -17.94 0.38 12.65
CA VAL A 225 -17.71 -0.66 11.64
C VAL A 225 -16.58 -0.26 10.69
N VAL A 226 -16.64 0.95 10.11
CA VAL A 226 -15.61 1.48 9.20
C VAL A 226 -14.25 1.57 9.90
N TYR A 227 -14.22 2.03 11.14
CA TYR A 227 -12.99 2.11 11.91
C TYR A 227 -12.36 0.72 12.13
N ARG A 228 -13.15 -0.27 12.55
CA ARG A 228 -12.68 -1.65 12.73
C ARG A 228 -12.15 -2.24 11.41
N ILE A 229 -12.87 -2.03 10.31
CA ILE A 229 -12.43 -2.49 8.98
C ILE A 229 -11.11 -1.84 8.59
N SER A 230 -10.94 -0.53 8.78
CA SER A 230 -9.69 0.16 8.40
C SER A 230 -8.45 -0.34 9.15
N ARG A 231 -8.63 -1.05 10.27
CA ARG A 231 -7.56 -1.69 11.04
C ARG A 231 -7.58 -3.21 11.01
N ALA A 232 -8.52 -3.80 10.26
CA ALA A 232 -8.82 -5.22 10.29
C ALA A 232 -9.00 -5.77 11.73
N GLU A 233 -9.59 -4.96 12.63
CA GLU A 233 -9.85 -5.32 14.02
C GLU A 233 -11.19 -6.08 14.14
N ALA A 234 -11.15 -7.38 13.84
CA ALA A 234 -12.32 -8.26 13.95
C ALA A 234 -12.74 -8.44 15.42
N ASP A 235 -14.04 -8.57 15.67
CA ASP A 235 -14.59 -8.79 17.00
C ASP A 235 -14.05 -10.11 17.61
N PRO A 236 -13.31 -10.05 18.73
CA PRO A 236 -12.74 -11.23 19.35
C PRO A 236 -13.77 -12.26 19.78
N ALA A 237 -14.98 -11.83 20.19
CA ALA A 237 -16.04 -12.75 20.59
C ALA A 237 -16.57 -13.55 19.38
N THR A 238 -16.73 -12.88 18.24
CA THR A 238 -17.11 -13.51 16.98
C THR A 238 -16.03 -14.49 16.48
N LEU A 239 -14.74 -14.13 16.54
CA LEU A 239 -13.66 -15.05 16.18
C LEU A 239 -13.55 -16.25 17.15
N ALA A 240 -13.80 -16.04 18.44
CA ALA A 240 -13.81 -17.10 19.44
C ALA A 240 -14.94 -18.11 19.18
N ALA A 241 -16.08 -17.68 18.63
CA ALA A 241 -17.20 -18.54 18.28
C ALA A 241 -16.96 -19.45 17.06
N LEU A 242 -15.87 -19.24 16.31
CA LEU A 242 -15.54 -20.08 15.15
C LEU A 242 -15.13 -21.50 15.60
N PRO A 243 -15.57 -22.56 14.88
CA PRO A 243 -15.11 -23.93 15.11
C PRO A 243 -13.58 -24.06 14.98
N ASP A 244 -13.01 -25.02 15.70
CA ASP A 244 -11.57 -25.26 15.70
C ASP A 244 -11.06 -25.60 14.28
N GLY A 245 -9.91 -25.02 13.94
CA GLY A 245 -9.30 -25.09 12.61
C GLY A 245 -10.02 -24.28 11.51
N LEU A 246 -11.14 -23.59 11.78
CA LEU A 246 -11.66 -22.53 10.90
C LEU A 246 -11.19 -21.15 11.39
N ARG A 247 -11.01 -20.98 12.70
CA ARG A 247 -10.53 -19.73 13.30
C ARG A 247 -9.22 -19.25 12.66
N GLU A 248 -8.20 -20.11 12.60
CA GLU A 248 -6.89 -19.76 12.04
C GLU A 248 -6.99 -19.35 10.57
N THR A 249 -7.74 -20.11 9.77
CA THR A 249 -7.96 -19.81 8.34
C THR A 249 -8.69 -18.48 8.14
N VAL A 250 -9.78 -18.24 8.89
CA VAL A 250 -10.53 -16.98 8.82
C VAL A 250 -9.68 -15.81 9.27
N THR A 251 -8.93 -15.94 10.36
CA THR A 251 -8.01 -14.91 10.85
C THR A 251 -6.92 -14.60 9.81
N ALA A 252 -6.36 -15.60 9.13
CA ALA A 252 -5.39 -15.39 8.06
C ALA A 252 -5.99 -14.63 6.86
N CYS A 253 -7.25 -14.93 6.49
CA CYS A 253 -7.95 -14.18 5.45
C CYS A 253 -8.21 -12.71 5.85
N LEU A 254 -8.46 -12.45 7.13
CA LEU A 254 -8.76 -11.12 7.67
C LEU A 254 -7.53 -10.29 8.03
N ALA A 255 -6.34 -10.64 7.52
CA ALA A 255 -5.13 -9.86 7.77
C ALA A 255 -5.23 -8.44 7.19
N LEU A 256 -4.71 -7.44 7.90
CA LEU A 256 -4.73 -6.04 7.49
C LEU A 256 -3.99 -5.83 6.16
N ASP A 257 -2.78 -6.36 6.02
CA ASP A 257 -2.03 -6.31 4.77
C ASP A 257 -2.55 -7.39 3.80
N PRO A 258 -2.99 -7.03 2.57
CA PRO A 258 -3.40 -8.00 1.55
C PRO A 258 -2.37 -9.09 1.28
N ALA A 259 -1.07 -8.80 1.42
CA ALA A 259 -0.01 -9.77 1.18
C ALA A 259 0.14 -10.82 2.29
N ASP A 260 -0.46 -10.63 3.48
CA ASP A 260 -0.49 -11.65 4.54
C ASP A 260 -1.59 -12.70 4.33
N ARG A 261 -2.51 -12.45 3.40
CA ARG A 261 -3.66 -13.31 3.18
C ARG A 261 -3.26 -14.51 2.32
N PRO A 262 -3.82 -15.71 2.58
CA PRO A 262 -3.58 -16.86 1.72
C PRO A 262 -4.11 -16.57 0.31
N THR A 263 -3.46 -17.14 -0.70
CA THR A 263 -4.01 -17.11 -2.06
C THR A 263 -5.30 -17.95 -2.13
N PRO A 264 -6.21 -17.69 -3.08
CA PRO A 264 -7.40 -18.51 -3.25
C PRO A 264 -7.10 -20.01 -3.44
N ARG A 265 -5.97 -20.37 -4.07
CA ARG A 265 -5.57 -21.77 -4.25
C ARG A 265 -5.14 -22.41 -2.94
N GLU A 266 -4.29 -21.75 -2.16
CA GLU A 266 -3.88 -22.23 -0.83
C GLU A 266 -5.09 -22.36 0.10
N LEU A 267 -5.99 -21.38 0.06
CA LEU A 267 -7.22 -21.41 0.86
C LEU A 267 -8.14 -22.58 0.46
N ALA A 268 -8.26 -22.86 -0.84
CA ALA A 268 -9.02 -24.03 -1.32
C ALA A 268 -8.41 -25.35 -0.84
N GLU A 269 -7.08 -25.45 -0.79
CA GLU A 269 -6.37 -26.63 -0.27
C GLU A 269 -6.56 -26.78 1.25
N GLN A 270 -6.38 -25.70 2.03
CA GLN A 270 -6.56 -25.68 3.48
C GLN A 270 -7.99 -26.06 3.91
N LEU A 271 -8.99 -25.65 3.11
CA LEU A 271 -10.40 -25.94 3.38
C LEU A 271 -10.89 -27.24 2.74
N SER A 272 -10.05 -27.92 1.95
CA SER A 272 -10.41 -29.19 1.32
C SER A 272 -10.63 -30.29 2.36
N GLY A 273 -11.63 -31.11 2.12
CA GLY A 273 -12.04 -32.20 3.01
C GLY A 273 -13.04 -33.12 2.32
N PRO A 274 -13.59 -34.11 3.02
CA PRO A 274 -14.61 -34.98 2.46
C PRO A 274 -15.82 -34.15 1.99
N PRO A 275 -16.51 -34.57 0.91
CA PRO A 275 -17.74 -33.91 0.47
C PRO A 275 -18.73 -33.82 1.63
N CYS A 276 -19.28 -32.62 1.85
CA CYS A 276 -20.26 -32.38 2.90
C CYS A 276 -21.57 -31.95 2.24
N ALA A 277 -22.65 -32.69 2.51
CA ALA A 277 -23.97 -32.31 2.04
C ALA A 277 -24.50 -31.12 2.85
N TRP A 278 -25.29 -30.23 2.21
CA TRP A 278 -25.97 -29.16 2.91
C TRP A 278 -26.90 -29.69 4.01
N PRO A 279 -27.06 -29.01 5.16
CA PRO A 279 -28.02 -29.41 6.18
C PRO A 279 -29.45 -29.60 5.63
N ASP A 280 -30.27 -30.46 6.25
CA ASP A 280 -31.66 -30.71 5.83
C ASP A 280 -32.48 -29.43 5.65
N ALA A 281 -32.32 -28.47 6.57
CA ALA A 281 -33.00 -27.19 6.49
C ALA A 281 -32.63 -26.40 5.23
N VAL A 282 -31.34 -26.41 4.83
CA VAL A 282 -30.87 -25.76 3.59
C VAL A 282 -31.37 -26.54 2.36
N ARG A 283 -31.43 -27.88 2.42
CA ARG A 283 -32.02 -28.70 1.34
C ARG A 283 -33.50 -28.41 1.13
N ALA A 284 -34.25 -28.16 2.21
CA ALA A 284 -35.65 -27.74 2.10
C ALA A 284 -35.78 -26.36 1.41
N LEU A 285 -34.88 -25.42 1.71
CA LEU A 285 -34.82 -24.13 1.02
C LEU A 285 -34.52 -24.28 -0.47
N LEU A 286 -33.56 -25.15 -0.83
CA LEU A 286 -33.27 -25.45 -2.23
C LEU A 286 -34.53 -25.91 -2.98
N ALA A 287 -35.27 -26.86 -2.42
CA ALA A 287 -36.52 -27.34 -3.01
C ALA A 287 -37.59 -26.24 -3.13
N GLU A 288 -37.66 -25.31 -2.17
CA GLU A 288 -38.57 -24.16 -2.22
C GLU A 288 -38.23 -23.23 -3.40
N HIS A 289 -36.94 -22.93 -3.61
CA HIS A 289 -36.47 -22.08 -4.70
C HIS A 289 -36.67 -22.75 -6.06
N GLU A 290 -36.42 -24.05 -6.17
CA GLU A 290 -36.69 -24.84 -7.39
C GLU A 290 -38.17 -24.82 -7.77
N GLU A 291 -39.07 -25.03 -6.80
CA GLU A 291 -40.52 -25.02 -7.04
C GLU A 291 -41.02 -23.61 -7.40
N ALA A 292 -40.46 -22.56 -6.80
CA ALA A 292 -40.81 -21.19 -7.17
C ALA A 292 -40.37 -20.82 -8.58
N ALA A 293 -39.18 -21.27 -9.00
CA ALA A 293 -38.73 -21.11 -10.38
C ALA A 293 -39.64 -21.87 -11.36
N ALA A 294 -40.00 -23.11 -11.03
CA ALA A 294 -40.95 -23.90 -11.83
C ALA A 294 -42.33 -23.25 -11.91
N ALA A 295 -42.81 -22.66 -10.81
CA ALA A 295 -44.08 -21.93 -10.76
C ALA A 295 -44.06 -20.69 -11.66
N ALA A 296 -42.97 -19.91 -11.65
CA ALA A 296 -42.82 -18.75 -12.54
C ALA A 296 -42.86 -19.16 -14.03
N VAL A 297 -42.24 -20.28 -14.39
CA VAL A 297 -42.31 -20.83 -15.76
C VAL A 297 -43.73 -21.26 -16.13
N ARG A 298 -44.44 -21.95 -15.23
CA ARG A 298 -45.83 -22.40 -15.47
C ARG A 298 -46.80 -21.22 -15.59
N ALA A 299 -46.62 -20.18 -14.78
CA ALA A 299 -47.45 -18.97 -14.84
C ALA A 299 -47.35 -18.26 -16.19
N GLU A 300 -46.18 -18.28 -16.83
CA GLU A 300 -45.97 -17.68 -18.16
C GLU A 300 -46.59 -18.52 -19.29
N ALA A 301 -46.58 -19.84 -19.18
CA ALA A 301 -47.12 -20.75 -20.21
C ALA A 301 -48.66 -20.61 -20.41
N GLY A 302 -49.35 -20.01 -19.43
CA GLY A 302 -50.80 -19.77 -19.44
C GLY A 302 -51.66 -21.06 -19.46
N PRO A 303 -52.97 -20.97 -19.17
CA PRO A 303 -53.86 -22.12 -19.23
C PRO A 303 -54.16 -22.65 -20.66
N GLY A 304 -53.51 -22.13 -21.71
CA GLY A 304 -53.84 -22.39 -23.11
C GLY A 304 -52.83 -23.20 -23.93
N SER A 305 -51.67 -23.59 -23.39
CA SER A 305 -50.59 -24.25 -24.16
C SER A 305 -50.51 -25.77 -23.97
N SER A 306 -51.66 -26.46 -23.93
CA SER A 306 -51.69 -27.94 -23.94
C SER A 306 -52.29 -28.47 -25.26
N SER A 307 -51.43 -28.92 -26.17
CA SER A 307 -51.83 -29.81 -27.26
C SER A 307 -51.86 -31.26 -26.77
N ALA A 308 -53.08 -31.75 -26.51
CA ALA A 308 -53.63 -33.11 -26.66
C ALA A 308 -52.89 -34.35 -26.07
N GLY A 309 -53.59 -35.10 -25.20
CA GLY A 309 -53.22 -36.49 -24.88
C GLY A 309 -53.90 -37.32 -23.74
N ALA A 310 -55.07 -36.95 -23.17
CA ALA A 310 -56.07 -37.78 -22.43
C ALA A 310 -55.68 -38.66 -21.17
N PRO A 311 -56.63 -39.16 -20.34
CA PRO A 311 -57.65 -38.44 -19.56
C PRO A 311 -57.69 -38.78 -18.04
N ALA A 312 -58.11 -37.77 -17.25
CA ALA A 312 -58.86 -37.72 -15.97
C ALA A 312 -58.90 -38.91 -14.96
N VAL A 313 -58.59 -38.59 -13.69
CA VAL A 313 -59.44 -38.97 -12.53
C VAL A 313 -59.59 -37.76 -11.59
N ARG A 314 -60.84 -37.47 -11.22
CA ARG A 314 -61.29 -36.37 -10.36
C ARG A 314 -61.16 -36.76 -8.89
N SER A 315 -60.92 -35.80 -8.01
CA SER A 315 -61.74 -35.52 -6.82
C SER A 315 -61.20 -34.34 -6.01
N ALA A 316 -62.07 -33.35 -5.77
CA ALA A 316 -61.97 -32.37 -4.69
C ALA A 316 -63.30 -32.39 -3.94
N PRO A 317 -63.34 -31.88 -2.70
CA PRO A 317 -64.16 -30.69 -2.49
C PRO A 317 -63.51 -29.58 -1.63
N GLN A 318 -63.79 -28.35 -2.03
CA GLN A 318 -63.68 -27.05 -1.33
C GLN A 318 -64.71 -26.98 -0.16
N ARG A 319 -64.61 -26.20 0.94
CA ARG A 319 -64.36 -24.75 1.24
C ARG A 319 -64.74 -24.52 2.76
N PRO A 320 -64.80 -23.30 3.40
CA PRO A 320 -64.05 -22.02 3.31
C PRO A 320 -63.68 -21.34 4.68
N ALA A 321 -62.98 -20.19 4.60
CA ALA A 321 -63.06 -18.95 5.44
C ALA A 321 -62.12 -18.68 6.66
N HIS A 322 -61.48 -17.49 6.62
CA HIS A 322 -60.65 -16.75 7.61
C HIS A 322 -61.50 -15.67 8.38
N PRO A 323 -60.95 -14.78 9.27
CA PRO A 323 -60.06 -14.85 10.46
C PRO A 323 -60.71 -14.06 11.67
N PRO A 324 -60.07 -13.53 12.78
CA PRO A 324 -58.90 -12.59 12.85
C PRO A 324 -57.93 -12.67 14.09
N GLY A 325 -56.79 -11.95 14.03
CA GLY A 325 -55.95 -11.42 15.14
C GLY A 325 -54.86 -12.37 15.70
N VAL A 326 -53.57 -12.05 15.88
CA VAL A 326 -52.87 -10.79 16.24
C VAL A 326 -51.39 -10.88 15.75
N PRO A 327 -50.75 -9.80 15.22
CA PRO A 327 -49.35 -9.82 14.80
C PRO A 327 -48.37 -9.39 15.91
N HIS A 328 -47.23 -10.08 16.01
CA HIS A 328 -46.02 -9.62 16.69
C HIS A 328 -44.90 -9.50 15.66
N PHE A 329 -44.47 -8.27 15.39
CA PHE A 329 -43.25 -7.94 14.66
C PHE A 329 -42.21 -7.43 15.65
N PRO A 330 -40.93 -7.82 15.49
CA PRO A 330 -39.81 -6.96 15.81
C PRO A 330 -39.27 -6.30 14.52
N THR A 331 -39.68 -5.05 14.35
CA THR A 331 -38.84 -3.87 14.14
C THR A 331 -37.87 -3.82 12.93
N GLN A 332 -38.33 -3.08 11.91
CA GLN A 332 -37.55 -2.16 11.10
C GLN A 332 -36.77 -1.14 11.95
N LEU A 333 -35.56 -0.79 11.51
CA LEU A 333 -34.90 0.50 11.72
C LEU A 333 -34.26 0.85 10.36
N GLY A 334 -34.43 2.01 9.73
CA GLY A 334 -35.23 3.19 9.98
C GLY A 334 -34.84 4.22 8.90
N HIS A 335 -35.80 4.56 8.03
CA HIS A 335 -35.70 5.74 7.16
C HIS A 335 -36.19 6.91 8.01
N ALA A 336 -35.32 7.90 8.28
CA ALA A 336 -35.75 9.11 8.96
C ALA A 336 -36.65 9.95 8.01
N PRO A 337 -37.79 10.50 8.48
CA PRO A 337 -38.55 11.48 7.71
C PRO A 337 -37.77 12.79 7.61
N GLY A 338 -37.74 13.35 6.40
CA GLY A 338 -37.12 14.64 6.12
C GLY A 338 -37.73 15.76 6.96
N MET A 339 -36.90 16.41 7.77
CA MET A 339 -37.22 17.69 8.38
C MET A 339 -37.27 18.79 7.30
N PRO A 340 -38.19 19.76 7.38
CA PRO A 340 -38.24 20.88 6.44
C PRO A 340 -36.97 21.72 6.53
N VAL A 341 -36.33 21.97 5.38
CA VAL A 341 -35.23 22.93 5.23
C VAL A 341 -35.77 24.35 5.49
N PRO A 342 -35.26 25.11 6.48
CA PRO A 342 -35.57 26.53 6.57
C PRO A 342 -34.89 27.29 5.41
N PRO A 343 -35.55 28.29 4.79
CA PRO A 343 -34.98 28.99 3.66
C PRO A 343 -33.71 29.77 4.06
N ALA A 344 -32.69 29.67 3.21
CA ALA A 344 -31.40 30.33 3.39
C ALA A 344 -31.54 31.86 3.58
N PRO A 345 -30.85 32.48 4.55
CA PRO A 345 -30.83 33.92 4.65
C PRO A 345 -30.02 34.52 3.49
N ARG A 346 -30.70 35.30 2.64
CA ARG A 346 -30.10 36.19 1.65
C ARG A 346 -29.15 37.16 2.35
N ARG A 347 -27.83 36.97 2.20
CA ARG A 347 -26.85 37.99 2.60
C ARG A 347 -26.89 39.16 1.61
N SER A 348 -27.54 40.24 2.04
CA SER A 348 -27.45 41.55 1.39
C SER A 348 -26.06 42.15 1.60
N ARG A 349 -25.54 42.76 0.54
CA ARG A 349 -24.40 43.68 0.61
C ARG A 349 -24.86 44.96 1.31
N ARG A 350 -24.36 45.24 2.52
CA ARG A 350 -23.92 46.57 3.02
C ARG A 350 -23.71 46.60 4.55
N LYS A 351 -22.65 47.33 4.96
CA LYS A 351 -22.20 47.75 6.31
C LYS A 351 -21.30 46.71 7.02
N VAL A 352 -19.96 46.82 7.06
CA VAL A 352 -19.03 47.88 7.53
C VAL A 352 -19.07 48.10 9.06
N LEU A 353 -17.90 47.85 9.67
CA LEU A 353 -17.36 48.29 10.97
C LEU A 353 -17.96 47.71 12.27
N LEU A 354 -17.15 46.95 13.03
CA LEU A 354 -16.52 47.42 14.28
C LEU A 354 -15.49 46.42 14.84
N ALA A 355 -14.34 46.99 15.23
CA ALA A 355 -13.22 46.44 16.01
C ALA A 355 -13.67 45.93 17.40
N GLY A 356 -12.91 45.21 18.23
CA GLY A 356 -11.49 44.87 18.31
C GLY A 356 -11.17 44.36 19.74
N ALA A 357 -9.88 44.15 20.01
CA ALA A 357 -9.23 43.95 21.32
C ALA A 357 -9.29 42.56 21.99
N GLY A 358 -8.08 42.04 22.31
CA GLY A 358 -7.90 40.87 23.17
C GLY A 358 -6.51 40.24 23.12
N ALA A 359 -5.43 41.02 23.22
CA ALA A 359 -4.08 40.51 23.48
C ALA A 359 -3.44 41.29 24.64
N PHE A 360 -2.58 40.59 25.39
CA PHE A 360 -1.75 41.00 26.54
C PHE A 360 -2.38 40.97 27.95
N LEU A 361 -1.94 40.01 28.77
CA LEU A 361 -1.02 40.23 29.92
C LEU A 361 -0.79 38.93 30.71
N ALA A 362 0.46 38.48 30.80
CA ALA A 362 1.22 38.37 32.05
C ALA A 362 2.52 37.56 31.84
N ALA A 363 3.64 38.27 31.80
CA ALA A 363 4.96 37.75 32.09
C ALA A 363 5.29 38.02 33.57
N ALA A 364 6.28 37.25 34.07
CA ALA A 364 7.10 37.45 35.27
C ALA A 364 6.79 36.56 36.49
N ALA A 365 7.66 35.54 36.67
CA ALA A 365 8.37 35.33 37.93
C ALA A 365 9.66 34.53 37.65
N VAL A 366 10.79 35.22 37.64
CA VAL A 366 12.14 34.67 37.79
C VAL A 366 12.39 34.50 39.28
N GLY A 367 12.95 33.36 39.69
CA GLY A 367 13.41 33.12 41.05
C GLY A 367 14.44 32.00 41.07
N ALA A 368 15.71 32.37 41.05
CA ALA A 368 16.88 31.50 41.15
C ALA A 368 17.06 30.90 42.55
N ALA A 369 17.60 29.69 42.64
CA ALA A 369 18.40 29.24 43.79
C ALA A 369 19.44 28.19 43.36
N VAL A 370 20.70 28.55 43.55
CA VAL A 370 21.92 27.74 43.41
C VAL A 370 22.16 26.99 44.73
N ALA A 371 22.59 25.72 44.69
CA ALA A 371 23.67 25.14 45.53
C ALA A 371 23.72 23.58 45.48
N LEU A 372 24.85 23.06 44.98
CA LEU A 372 25.47 21.74 45.29
C LEU A 372 26.08 21.78 46.73
N PRO A 373 26.65 20.70 47.37
CA PRO A 373 27.04 19.36 46.89
C PRO A 373 26.89 18.14 47.87
N GLN A 374 27.30 16.95 47.38
CA GLN A 374 28.05 15.83 48.03
C GLN A 374 27.38 14.61 48.74
N LEU A 375 27.84 13.43 48.26
CA LEU A 375 28.23 12.16 48.92
C LEU A 375 27.17 11.17 49.45
N THR A 376 27.19 9.92 48.95
CA THR A 376 27.67 8.70 49.67
C THR A 376 27.58 7.43 48.80
N GLY A 377 28.63 6.59 48.87
CA GLY A 377 28.66 5.12 48.65
C GLY A 377 28.48 4.61 47.22
N GLY A 378 29.41 3.91 46.54
CA GLY A 378 30.54 3.11 47.00
C GLY A 378 30.12 1.64 47.16
N GLU A 379 30.36 0.82 46.13
CA GLU A 379 30.78 -0.59 46.29
C GLU A 379 31.31 -1.17 44.97
N ASP A 380 32.52 -1.72 45.07
CA ASP A 380 33.28 -2.46 44.06
C ASP A 380 32.73 -3.88 43.86
N ALA A 381 32.81 -4.40 42.64
CA ALA A 381 32.95 -5.83 42.41
C ALA A 381 33.73 -6.09 41.11
N SER A 382 35.03 -6.28 41.27
CA SER A 382 35.94 -6.89 40.29
C SER A 382 35.60 -8.37 40.07
N GLY A 383 35.56 -8.83 38.83
CA GLY A 383 35.39 -10.24 38.47
C GLY A 383 35.93 -10.61 37.09
N GLY A 384 37.22 -10.98 37.07
CA GLY A 384 37.94 -11.90 36.17
C GLY A 384 37.41 -12.24 34.77
N ALA A 385 38.32 -12.06 33.80
CA ALA A 385 38.25 -12.54 32.42
C ALA A 385 38.13 -14.07 32.27
N ALA A 386 37.41 -14.49 31.22
CA ALA A 386 37.64 -15.77 30.55
C ALA A 386 37.25 -15.67 29.06
N ALA A 387 38.20 -15.99 28.18
CA ALA A 387 38.00 -16.15 26.75
C ALA A 387 37.28 -17.47 26.44
N ALA A 388 36.33 -17.47 25.50
CA ALA A 388 35.82 -18.70 24.88
C ALA A 388 35.30 -18.46 23.44
N ALA A 389 36.07 -19.02 22.51
CA ALA A 389 35.75 -19.63 21.22
C ALA A 389 34.41 -19.31 20.51
N ALA A 390 34.56 -18.90 19.25
CA ALA A 390 33.53 -18.87 18.23
C ALA A 390 32.93 -20.26 17.95
N GLY A 391 31.60 -20.32 17.84
CA GLY A 391 30.81 -21.44 17.34
C GLY A 391 29.51 -20.90 16.72
N PRO A 392 28.92 -21.58 15.72
CA PRO A 392 27.94 -20.99 14.81
C PRO A 392 26.59 -20.80 15.49
N VAL A 393 26.06 -19.58 15.45
CA VAL A 393 24.77 -19.23 16.03
C VAL A 393 23.68 -19.39 14.97
N SER A 394 22.69 -20.24 15.25
CA SER A 394 21.45 -20.38 14.49
C SER A 394 20.58 -19.10 14.58
N PRO A 395 19.76 -18.79 13.57
CA PRO A 395 19.07 -17.51 13.47
C PRO A 395 17.80 -17.48 14.33
N GLY A 396 17.77 -16.60 15.32
CA GLY A 396 16.60 -16.26 16.11
C GLY A 396 16.66 -14.80 16.56
N THR A 397 15.57 -14.08 16.34
CA THR A 397 15.24 -12.71 16.82
C THR A 397 16.13 -11.53 16.36
N GLY A 398 15.63 -10.82 15.34
CA GLY A 398 15.71 -9.36 15.22
C GLY A 398 17.09 -8.70 15.29
N THR A 399 17.95 -8.92 14.31
CA THR A 399 19.09 -8.00 14.08
C THR A 399 18.53 -6.61 13.77
N ALA A 400 18.97 -5.61 14.53
CA ALA A 400 18.65 -4.23 14.27
C ALA A 400 19.15 -3.83 12.86
N ARG A 401 18.24 -3.28 12.06
CA ARG A 401 18.44 -3.06 10.62
C ARG A 401 19.02 -1.68 10.37
N VAL A 402 19.99 -1.58 9.48
CA VAL A 402 20.59 -0.31 9.07
C VAL A 402 20.38 -0.12 7.58
N VAL A 403 19.78 1.00 7.18
CA VAL A 403 19.59 1.40 5.77
C VAL A 403 20.14 2.81 5.60
N PRO A 404 21.33 2.97 5.02
CA PRO A 404 21.94 4.29 4.78
C PRO A 404 21.12 5.15 3.81
N ALA A 405 21.28 6.46 3.92
CA ALA A 405 20.63 7.45 3.06
C ALA A 405 20.89 7.29 1.56
N TYR A 406 21.97 6.60 1.20
CA TYR A 406 22.45 6.43 -0.17
C TYR A 406 22.37 4.96 -0.66
N GLY A 407 21.64 4.11 0.05
CA GLY A 407 21.45 2.68 -0.28
C GLY A 407 22.52 1.78 0.31
N ASN A 408 23.79 1.99 -0.05
CA ASN A 408 24.92 1.22 0.44
C ASN A 408 26.20 2.06 0.49
N ALA A 409 27.30 1.46 0.97
CA ALA A 409 28.61 2.12 1.12
C ALA A 409 29.15 2.70 -0.20
N GLY A 410 28.75 2.16 -1.36
CA GLY A 410 29.14 2.71 -2.67
C GLY A 410 28.27 3.90 -3.13
N HIS A 411 27.31 4.36 -2.34
CA HIS A 411 26.31 5.37 -2.75
C HIS A 411 25.56 5.01 -4.05
N SER A 412 25.50 3.72 -4.39
CA SER A 412 24.94 3.25 -5.66
C SER A 412 23.41 3.30 -5.71
N ARG A 413 22.76 3.74 -4.62
CA ARG A 413 21.30 3.84 -4.46
C ARG A 413 20.56 2.51 -4.66
N GLU A 414 21.28 1.41 -4.45
CA GLU A 414 20.74 0.06 -4.40
C GLU A 414 20.51 -0.35 -2.95
N PHE A 415 19.28 -0.75 -2.65
CA PHE A 415 18.85 -1.20 -1.33
C PHE A 415 18.87 -2.73 -1.17
N GLY A 416 19.26 -3.45 -2.23
CA GLY A 416 19.49 -4.89 -2.27
C GLY A 416 18.22 -5.71 -2.10
N ALA A 417 18.41 -7.00 -1.80
CA ALA A 417 17.30 -7.92 -1.58
C ALA A 417 16.43 -7.53 -0.36
N ALA A 418 17.01 -6.83 0.62
CA ALA A 418 16.28 -6.33 1.79
C ALA A 418 15.14 -5.36 1.42
N ALA A 419 15.24 -4.66 0.29
CA ALA A 419 14.15 -3.87 -0.26
C ALA A 419 12.88 -4.69 -0.55
N ARG A 420 13.05 -5.98 -0.88
CA ARG A 420 11.95 -6.91 -1.26
C ARG A 420 11.62 -7.94 -0.21
N ASP A 421 12.57 -8.22 0.69
CA ASP A 421 12.38 -9.16 1.77
C ASP A 421 11.40 -8.58 2.79
N ARG A 422 10.17 -9.10 2.80
CA ARG A 422 9.14 -8.70 3.76
C ARG A 422 9.61 -8.81 5.21
N ALA A 423 10.44 -9.80 5.54
CA ALA A 423 10.97 -9.94 6.89
C ALA A 423 11.80 -8.71 7.30
N ALA A 424 12.35 -7.98 6.34
CA ALA A 424 13.08 -6.73 6.53
C ALA A 424 12.19 -5.50 6.78
N ARG A 425 10.85 -5.61 6.76
CA ARG A 425 9.92 -4.51 7.08
C ARG A 425 9.93 -4.16 8.58
N PRO A 426 9.92 -2.88 8.99
CA PRO A 426 9.83 -2.52 10.40
C PRO A 426 8.64 -3.21 11.08
N ALA A 427 8.84 -3.71 12.30
CA ALA A 427 7.82 -4.45 13.02
C ALA A 427 6.60 -3.55 13.32
N GLY A 428 5.39 -4.06 13.07
CA GLY A 428 4.15 -3.28 13.28
C GLY A 428 3.94 -2.13 12.29
N TRP A 429 4.71 -2.10 11.19
CA TRP A 429 4.62 -1.04 10.19
C TRP A 429 3.27 -1.04 9.47
N SER A 430 2.73 0.16 9.26
CA SER A 430 1.64 0.48 8.34
C SER A 430 1.99 1.73 7.54
N PRO A 431 1.37 2.00 6.38
CA PRO A 431 1.56 3.28 5.70
C PRO A 431 1.21 4.48 6.61
N TRP A 432 1.99 5.55 6.51
CA TRP A 432 1.80 6.76 7.32
C TRP A 432 2.36 7.99 6.59
N ASN A 433 1.93 9.18 7.01
CA ASN A 433 2.57 10.44 6.64
C ASN A 433 2.79 11.30 7.89
N THR A 434 3.80 12.16 7.85
CA THR A 434 4.17 13.06 8.93
C THR A 434 4.80 14.31 8.35
N ARG A 435 4.48 15.47 8.94
CA ARG A 435 5.08 16.75 8.54
C ARG A 435 6.15 17.16 9.55
N LEU A 436 7.33 17.50 9.04
CA LEU A 436 8.42 18.12 9.78
C LEU A 436 8.42 19.62 9.51
N ASP A 437 8.19 20.43 10.55
CA ASP A 437 8.12 21.89 10.42
C ASP A 437 9.43 22.52 9.93
N GLU A 438 10.57 21.90 10.24
CA GLU A 438 11.92 22.35 9.89
C GLU A 438 12.38 21.90 8.50
N GLY A 439 11.49 21.29 7.71
CA GLY A 439 11.83 20.63 6.45
C GLY A 439 12.49 19.27 6.67
N ALA A 440 12.59 18.49 5.59
CA ALA A 440 13.25 17.19 5.57
C ALA A 440 14.28 17.16 4.46
N THR A 441 15.43 16.54 4.75
CA THR A 441 16.48 16.29 3.78
C THR A 441 16.55 14.78 3.52
N ALA A 442 17.74 14.18 3.53
CA ALA A 442 17.86 12.74 3.45
C ALA A 442 17.54 12.09 4.82
N CYS A 443 16.95 10.90 4.76
CA CYS A 443 16.73 10.06 5.94
C CYS A 443 17.59 8.81 5.87
N ALA A 444 17.80 8.17 7.01
CA ALA A 444 18.41 6.85 7.12
C ALA A 444 17.70 6.03 8.21
N LEU A 445 17.67 4.70 8.06
CA LEU A 445 17.01 3.80 9.01
C LEU A 445 18.05 3.15 9.94
N SER A 446 17.78 3.16 11.25
CA SER A 446 18.54 2.42 12.26
C SER A 446 17.58 1.79 13.28
N GLY A 447 17.45 0.46 13.23
CA GLY A 447 16.51 -0.29 14.05
C GLY A 447 15.06 0.17 13.81
N PRO A 448 14.31 0.57 14.85
CA PRO A 448 12.95 1.06 14.71
C PRO A 448 12.88 2.53 14.27
N ALA A 449 14.00 3.25 14.17
CA ALA A 449 14.00 4.69 13.95
C ALA A 449 14.42 5.08 12.53
N LEU A 450 13.57 5.87 11.88
CA LEU A 450 13.88 6.62 10.67
C LEU A 450 14.41 8.00 11.07
N VAL A 451 15.70 8.24 10.84
CA VAL A 451 16.38 9.48 11.22
C VAL A 451 16.51 10.37 10.00
N CYS A 452 15.82 11.51 10.02
CA CYS A 452 15.78 12.48 8.93
C CYS A 452 16.52 13.76 9.32
N GLY A 453 17.46 14.20 8.48
CA GLY A 453 18.09 15.52 8.66
C GLY A 453 17.09 16.63 8.34
N THR A 454 17.16 17.78 9.04
CA THR A 454 16.25 18.91 8.81
C THR A 454 16.90 20.01 7.97
N ALA A 455 16.10 20.78 7.23
CA ALA A 455 16.62 21.87 6.40
C ALA A 455 17.13 23.04 7.25
N ALA A 456 16.58 23.21 8.45
CA ALA A 456 17.05 24.16 9.46
C ALA A 456 18.32 23.71 10.20
N GLY A 457 18.86 22.52 9.88
CA GLY A 457 19.98 21.90 10.56
C GLY A 457 19.54 21.14 11.82
N GLY A 458 20.19 20.01 12.06
CA GLY A 458 19.75 19.05 13.07
C GLY A 458 19.14 17.79 12.45
N ALA A 459 18.38 17.05 13.24
CA ALA A 459 17.70 15.83 12.80
C ALA A 459 16.45 15.54 13.64
N THR A 460 15.49 14.86 13.02
CA THR A 460 14.31 14.30 13.68
C THR A 460 14.35 12.78 13.56
N GLY A 461 14.13 12.09 14.68
CA GLY A 461 13.86 10.66 14.71
C GLY A 461 12.37 10.39 14.64
N LEU A 462 11.94 9.59 13.67
CA LEU A 462 10.59 9.08 13.53
C LEU A 462 10.57 7.59 13.81
N ASP A 463 9.51 7.10 14.44
CA ASP A 463 9.22 5.68 14.52
C ASP A 463 8.94 5.19 13.09
N ALA A 464 9.77 4.29 12.59
CA ALA A 464 9.70 3.85 11.20
C ALA A 464 8.38 3.12 10.90
N ALA A 465 7.75 2.49 11.90
CA ALA A 465 6.51 1.75 11.73
C ALA A 465 5.26 2.65 11.68
N THR A 466 5.27 3.77 12.40
CA THR A 466 4.07 4.60 12.64
C THR A 466 4.20 6.05 12.21
N GLY A 467 5.41 6.52 11.90
CA GLY A 467 5.70 7.92 11.58
C GLY A 467 5.72 8.84 12.79
N LYS A 468 5.43 8.35 14.00
CA LYS A 468 5.41 9.18 15.20
C LYS A 468 6.78 9.76 15.49
N ARG A 469 6.83 11.05 15.80
CA ARG A 469 8.07 11.71 16.25
C ARG A 469 8.54 11.08 17.56
N LEU A 470 9.73 10.52 17.56
CA LEU A 470 10.41 9.98 18.74
C LEU A 470 11.19 11.07 19.47
N TRP A 471 11.95 11.86 18.70
CA TRP A 471 12.80 12.92 19.22
C TRP A 471 13.13 13.94 18.12
N SER A 472 13.60 15.12 18.52
CA SER A 472 14.02 16.19 17.61
C SER A 472 15.24 16.88 18.18
N ILE A 473 16.21 17.16 17.31
CA ILE A 473 17.43 17.90 17.62
C ILE A 473 17.48 19.06 16.66
N THR A 474 17.44 20.27 17.20
CA THR A 474 17.57 21.52 16.44
C THR A 474 19.03 21.94 16.36
N ALA A 475 19.42 22.55 15.25
CA ALA A 475 20.72 23.22 15.17
C ALA A 475 20.72 24.53 15.97
N GLU A 476 21.74 24.72 16.79
CA GLU A 476 22.05 26.03 17.38
C GLU A 476 22.80 26.91 16.35
N GLY A 477 22.39 28.18 16.20
CA GLY A 477 23.14 29.18 15.43
C GLY A 477 22.73 29.42 13.97
N GLY A 478 21.62 28.83 13.51
CA GLY A 478 21.11 28.99 12.13
C GLY A 478 21.86 28.13 11.11
N ALA A 479 21.14 27.38 10.27
CA ALA A 479 21.75 26.52 9.27
C ALA A 479 22.44 27.31 8.15
N LYS A 480 23.63 26.83 7.75
CA LYS A 480 24.15 27.07 6.40
C LYS A 480 23.43 26.15 5.41
N ALA A 481 23.33 26.59 4.16
CA ALA A 481 22.72 25.78 3.11
C ALA A 481 23.54 24.49 2.89
N GLN A 482 22.84 23.35 2.87
CA GLN A 482 23.33 21.99 2.55
C GLN A 482 24.03 21.25 3.70
N MET A 483 23.25 20.81 4.69
CA MET A 483 23.71 19.90 5.74
C MET A 483 23.82 18.45 5.21
N PRO A 484 24.83 17.67 5.64
CA PRO A 484 24.97 16.29 5.19
C PRO A 484 23.86 15.40 5.75
N ALA A 485 23.59 14.30 5.05
CA ALA A 485 22.64 13.29 5.50
C ALA A 485 23.07 12.69 6.84
N PRO A 486 22.13 12.33 7.75
CA PRO A 486 22.45 11.53 8.91
C PRO A 486 23.16 10.23 8.53
N ALA A 487 24.22 9.90 9.25
CA ALA A 487 24.87 8.60 9.15
C ALA A 487 24.34 7.69 10.28
N VAL A 488 24.21 6.40 10.01
CA VAL A 488 23.62 5.46 10.95
C VAL A 488 24.46 4.21 11.08
N ALA A 489 24.64 3.76 12.32
CA ALA A 489 25.08 2.42 12.68
C ALA A 489 24.00 1.76 13.54
N ASP A 490 24.20 0.49 13.86
CA ASP A 490 23.30 -0.27 14.71
C ASP A 490 22.99 0.49 16.03
N GLY A 491 21.73 0.91 16.19
CA GLY A 491 21.22 1.67 17.33
C GLY A 491 21.78 3.09 17.53
N THR A 492 22.59 3.60 16.61
CA THR A 492 23.25 4.92 16.75
C THR A 492 23.07 5.76 15.48
N ALA A 493 22.67 7.01 15.66
CA ALA A 493 22.64 8.00 14.58
C ALA A 493 23.67 9.10 14.84
N TYR A 494 24.46 9.43 13.82
CA TYR A 494 25.38 10.56 13.80
C TYR A 494 24.70 11.66 13.01
N VAL A 495 24.37 12.75 13.68
CA VAL A 495 23.57 13.82 13.12
C VAL A 495 24.37 15.13 13.13
N PRO A 496 24.24 15.96 12.09
CA PRO A 496 24.83 17.29 12.12
C PRO A 496 24.10 18.14 13.18
N GLN A 497 24.84 18.77 14.09
CA GLN A 497 24.24 19.67 15.09
C GLN A 497 25.11 20.92 15.27
N GLY A 498 24.52 22.08 14.97
CA GLY A 498 25.27 23.35 14.92
C GLY A 498 26.37 23.26 13.86
N ARG A 499 27.63 23.37 14.30
CA ARG A 499 28.81 23.21 13.41
C ARG A 499 29.41 21.80 13.44
N GLY A 500 29.06 20.98 14.43
CA GLY A 500 29.69 19.69 14.73
C GLY A 500 28.82 18.48 14.39
N ILE A 501 29.21 17.34 14.95
CA ILE A 501 28.49 16.07 14.83
C ILE A 501 28.07 15.60 16.23
N THR A 502 26.84 15.17 16.39
CA THR A 502 26.36 14.56 17.63
C THR A 502 25.98 13.11 17.37
N ALA A 503 26.52 12.19 18.16
CA ALA A 503 26.08 10.80 18.17
C ALA A 503 24.95 10.64 19.17
N VAL A 504 23.82 10.09 18.71
CA VAL A 504 22.63 9.87 19.53
C VAL A 504 22.16 8.43 19.43
N ASP A 505 21.51 7.96 20.48
CA ASP A 505 20.70 6.75 20.41
C ASP A 505 19.59 6.92 19.36
N SER A 506 19.52 6.02 18.38
CA SER A 506 18.60 6.23 17.24
C SER A 506 17.13 6.18 17.66
N ALA A 507 16.76 5.37 18.65
CA ALA A 507 15.39 5.23 19.11
C ALA A 507 14.98 6.33 20.12
N GLY A 508 15.85 6.63 21.08
CA GLY A 508 15.54 7.56 22.18
C GLY A 508 16.07 8.98 22.01
N GLY A 509 16.95 9.24 21.03
CA GLY A 509 17.54 10.56 20.79
C GLY A 509 18.51 11.03 21.87
N ARG A 510 18.85 10.17 22.84
CA ARG A 510 19.77 10.50 23.93
C ARG A 510 21.18 10.66 23.36
N GLN A 511 21.79 11.82 23.60
CA GLN A 511 23.18 12.07 23.24
C GLN A 511 24.11 11.05 23.91
N ARG A 512 24.98 10.45 23.09
CA ARG A 512 26.05 9.54 23.52
C ARG A 512 27.36 10.31 23.65
N TRP A 513 27.70 11.08 22.63
CA TRP A 513 28.85 11.97 22.59
C TRP A 513 28.67 13.03 21.49
N SER A 514 29.51 14.07 21.50
CA SER A 514 29.55 15.07 20.44
C SER A 514 30.99 15.36 20.02
N LEU A 515 31.16 15.64 18.74
CA LEU A 515 32.41 16.07 18.12
C LEU A 515 32.25 17.52 17.67
N ALA A 516 32.98 18.41 18.33
CA ALA A 516 32.97 19.83 17.99
C ALA A 516 33.68 20.07 16.64
N ALA A 517 33.19 21.05 15.89
CA ALA A 517 33.90 21.51 14.70
C ALA A 517 35.26 22.11 15.11
N PRO A 518 36.33 21.84 14.35
CA PRO A 518 37.56 22.58 14.51
C PRO A 518 37.33 24.09 14.36
N ALA A 519 38.12 24.89 15.08
CA ALA A 519 37.97 26.35 15.09
C ALA A 519 37.99 26.93 13.66
N GLY A 520 37.03 27.80 13.36
CA GLY A 520 36.92 28.45 12.04
C GLY A 520 36.39 27.54 10.92
N THR A 521 35.87 26.34 11.23
CA THR A 521 35.35 25.41 10.21
C THR A 521 33.90 25.01 10.49
N PHE A 522 33.20 24.49 9.47
CA PHE A 522 31.87 23.92 9.60
C PHE A 522 31.82 22.57 8.90
N LEU A 523 30.95 21.67 9.37
CA LEU A 523 30.75 20.37 8.75
C LEU A 523 30.09 20.52 7.38
N SER A 524 30.76 20.06 6.32
CA SER A 524 30.23 20.09 4.94
C SER A 524 29.85 18.71 4.42
N ALA A 525 30.53 17.66 4.86
CA ALA A 525 30.18 16.27 4.55
C ALA A 525 30.54 15.33 5.70
N MET A 526 29.80 14.25 5.85
CA MET A 526 30.16 13.15 6.73
C MET A 526 29.69 11.81 6.17
N GLU A 527 30.42 10.75 6.49
CA GLU A 527 30.11 9.39 6.06
C GLU A 527 30.58 8.39 7.11
N LEU A 528 29.82 7.32 7.29
CA LEU A 528 30.16 6.23 8.17
C LEU A 528 30.46 4.98 7.35
N SER A 529 31.67 4.45 7.48
CA SER A 529 32.08 3.23 6.78
C SER A 529 32.97 2.40 7.70
N ASP A 530 32.69 1.09 7.80
CA ASP A 530 33.43 0.13 8.63
C ASP A 530 33.70 0.59 10.08
N GLY A 531 32.69 1.23 10.71
CA GLY A 531 32.79 1.74 12.09
C GLY A 531 33.70 2.96 12.24
N VAL A 532 34.06 3.62 11.14
CA VAL A 532 34.82 4.86 11.10
C VAL A 532 33.95 5.98 10.54
N LEU A 533 33.84 7.05 11.30
CA LEU A 533 33.17 8.28 10.91
C LEU A 533 34.18 9.22 10.25
N TYR A 534 33.99 9.44 8.96
CA TYR A 534 34.74 10.40 8.15
C TYR A 534 33.98 11.72 8.14
N ALA A 535 34.68 12.82 8.41
CA ALA A 535 34.09 14.16 8.44
C ALA A 535 34.96 15.13 7.64
N VAL A 536 34.28 15.99 6.88
CA VAL A 536 34.87 17.05 6.07
C VAL A 536 34.47 18.38 6.68
N TRP A 537 35.48 19.14 7.08
CA TRP A 537 35.33 20.44 7.73
C TRP A 537 35.80 21.52 6.76
N SER A 538 34.84 22.25 6.21
CA SER A 538 35.12 23.36 5.30
C SER A 538 35.35 24.65 6.09
N ALA A 539 36.25 25.49 5.60
CA ALA A 539 36.54 26.78 6.19
C ALA A 539 35.33 27.72 6.21
N ASP A 540 35.20 28.51 7.27
CA ASP A 540 34.22 29.58 7.40
C ASP A 540 34.91 30.94 7.24
N GLY A 541 34.68 31.62 6.11
CA GLY A 541 35.36 32.88 5.78
C GLY A 541 36.70 32.66 5.07
N ASP A 542 37.70 33.48 5.39
CA ASP A 542 39.01 33.51 4.69
C ASP A 542 40.01 32.44 5.14
N VAL A 543 39.60 31.42 5.90
CA VAL A 543 40.50 30.33 6.28
C VAL A 543 40.77 29.48 5.03
N PRO A 544 42.03 29.27 4.60
CA PRO A 544 42.29 28.47 3.42
C PRO A 544 42.13 26.98 3.73
N GLY A 545 41.27 26.30 2.97
CA GLY A 545 41.28 24.85 2.83
C GLY A 545 40.20 24.08 3.60
N THR A 546 40.26 22.77 3.40
CA THR A 546 39.37 21.77 3.96
C THR A 546 40.15 20.82 4.85
N ARG A 547 39.60 20.48 6.01
CA ARG A 547 40.16 19.48 6.91
C ARG A 547 39.33 18.21 6.84
N ILE A 548 40.00 17.08 6.66
CA ILE A 548 39.40 15.75 6.57
C ILE A 548 39.83 14.98 7.81
N THR A 549 38.90 14.41 8.56
CA THR A 549 39.20 13.65 9.78
C THR A 549 38.51 12.29 9.75
N ALA A 550 39.17 11.27 10.29
CA ALA A 550 38.58 9.96 10.52
C ALA A 550 38.56 9.66 12.02
N HIS A 551 37.40 9.27 12.55
CA HIS A 551 37.20 8.95 13.96
C HIS A 551 36.62 7.55 14.09
N ARG A 552 37.01 6.79 15.13
CA ARG A 552 36.21 5.62 15.52
C ARG A 552 34.78 6.07 15.83
N ALA A 553 33.80 5.30 15.39
CA ALA A 553 32.40 5.63 15.64
C ALA A 553 31.90 5.16 17.03
N ASP A 554 32.76 4.50 17.80
CA ASP A 554 32.46 4.04 19.15
C ASP A 554 32.45 5.19 20.19
N ALA A 555 32.18 4.85 21.45
CA ALA A 555 32.12 5.82 22.54
C ALA A 555 33.45 6.56 22.76
N GLY A 556 34.59 5.95 22.39
CA GLY A 556 35.90 6.56 22.52
C GLY A 556 36.20 7.61 21.46
N HIS A 557 35.45 7.61 20.34
CA HIS A 557 35.50 8.60 19.26
C HIS A 557 36.93 9.01 18.83
N GLN A 558 37.87 8.07 18.96
CA GLN A 558 39.30 8.32 18.79
C GLN A 558 39.57 8.80 17.37
N GLN A 559 40.23 9.95 17.25
CA GLN A 559 40.74 10.43 15.97
C GLN A 559 41.85 9.49 15.49
N LEU A 560 41.62 8.85 14.34
CA LEU A 560 42.56 7.94 13.69
C LEU A 560 43.61 8.70 12.89
N TRP A 561 43.16 9.71 12.13
CA TRP A 561 44.03 10.57 11.34
C TRP A 561 43.30 11.87 10.96
N GLN A 562 44.09 12.85 10.51
CA GLN A 562 43.62 14.10 9.94
C GLN A 562 44.49 14.46 8.74
N THR A 563 43.84 15.00 7.70
CA THR A 563 44.50 15.53 6.50
C THR A 563 43.98 16.95 6.24
N GLU A 564 44.89 17.87 5.93
CA GLU A 564 44.53 19.20 5.44
C GLU A 564 44.73 19.25 3.93
N GLN A 565 43.77 19.82 3.23
CA GLN A 565 43.77 19.91 1.78
C GLN A 565 43.34 21.30 1.35
N GLU A 566 44.09 21.92 0.43
CA GLU A 566 43.74 23.25 -0.08
C GLU A 566 42.44 23.23 -0.90
N GLY A 567 41.68 24.32 -0.77
CA GLY A 567 40.40 24.53 -1.44
C GLY A 567 39.21 23.85 -0.75
N ASP A 568 38.02 24.17 -1.25
CA ASP A 568 36.77 23.53 -0.81
C ASP A 568 36.63 22.17 -1.48
N LEU A 569 36.40 21.14 -0.65
CA LEU A 569 36.10 19.80 -1.12
C LEU A 569 34.64 19.43 -0.81
N GLY A 570 34.02 18.73 -1.74
CA GLY A 570 32.71 18.09 -1.59
C GLY A 570 32.71 16.68 -2.15
N GLY A 571 31.52 16.06 -2.20
CA GLY A 571 31.36 14.71 -2.74
C GLY A 571 32.16 13.68 -1.96
N LEU A 572 31.97 13.61 -0.64
CA LEU A 572 32.57 12.55 0.17
C LEU A 572 31.96 11.19 -0.23
N LEU A 573 32.81 10.22 -0.50
CA LEU A 573 32.47 8.80 -0.69
C LEU A 573 33.57 7.92 -0.09
N VAL A 574 33.22 6.91 0.69
CA VAL A 574 34.17 5.94 1.25
C VAL A 574 33.89 4.54 0.71
N HIS A 575 34.78 4.03 -0.14
CA HIS A 575 34.62 2.70 -0.75
C HIS A 575 35.94 1.94 -0.72
N GLY A 576 35.91 0.74 -0.12
CA GLY A 576 37.09 -0.10 0.05
C GLY A 576 38.17 0.59 0.91
N ASP A 577 39.39 0.70 0.39
CA ASP A 577 40.52 1.31 1.08
C ASP A 577 40.73 2.80 0.75
N ARG A 578 39.70 3.46 0.19
CA ARG A 578 39.76 4.84 -0.31
C ARG A 578 38.65 5.73 0.21
N VAL A 579 39.01 7.00 0.44
CA VAL A 579 38.11 8.14 0.69
C VAL A 579 38.22 9.07 -0.51
N TYR A 580 37.12 9.28 -1.23
CA TYR A 580 37.06 10.14 -2.41
C TYR A 580 36.46 11.49 -2.05
N LEU A 581 37.08 12.55 -2.55
CA LEU A 581 36.65 13.93 -2.39
C LEU A 581 36.96 14.70 -3.67
N SER A 582 36.18 15.72 -3.99
CA SER A 582 36.43 16.56 -5.16
C SER A 582 36.36 18.03 -4.83
N SER A 583 37.35 18.78 -5.33
CA SER A 583 37.22 20.21 -5.52
C SER A 583 36.53 20.51 -6.85
N ASN A 584 36.38 21.79 -7.17
CA ASN A 584 35.84 22.24 -8.46
C ASN A 584 36.71 21.85 -9.67
N THR A 585 37.96 21.43 -9.45
CA THR A 585 38.92 21.13 -10.53
C THR A 585 39.62 19.79 -10.39
N THR A 586 39.60 19.17 -9.22
CA THR A 586 40.40 17.97 -8.95
C THR A 586 39.64 16.99 -8.07
N THR A 587 39.62 15.72 -8.47
CA THR A 587 39.17 14.61 -7.62
C THR A 587 40.37 13.96 -6.96
N TYR A 588 40.27 13.71 -5.65
CA TYR A 588 41.30 13.12 -4.81
C TYR A 588 40.82 11.78 -4.27
N ALA A 589 41.76 10.87 -4.03
CA ALA A 589 41.55 9.63 -3.29
C ALA A 589 42.58 9.54 -2.16
N PHE A 590 42.10 9.48 -0.92
CA PHE A 590 42.92 9.32 0.28
C PHE A 590 42.80 7.90 0.83
N GLY A 591 43.82 7.40 1.53
CA GLY A 591 43.77 6.10 2.20
C GLY A 591 42.87 6.11 3.44
N THR A 592 41.99 5.12 3.59
CA THR A 592 41.11 5.02 4.77
C THR A 592 41.88 4.79 6.08
N ARG A 593 43.11 4.25 6.00
CA ARG A 593 43.94 3.89 7.16
C ARG A 593 44.79 5.03 7.71
N ASP A 594 45.31 5.89 6.84
CA ASP A 594 46.31 6.89 7.20
C ASP A 594 45.99 8.32 6.70
N GLY A 595 44.90 8.49 5.94
CA GLY A 595 44.48 9.77 5.40
C GLY A 595 45.41 10.31 4.31
N LYS A 596 46.44 9.56 3.90
CA LYS A 596 47.40 10.04 2.90
C LYS A 596 46.78 9.99 1.52
N GLU A 597 47.11 10.99 0.71
CA GLU A 597 46.70 10.98 -0.69
C GLU A 597 47.35 9.79 -1.41
N ALA A 598 46.50 8.95 -2.02
CA ALA A 598 46.90 7.79 -2.79
C ALA A 598 46.81 8.03 -4.31
N ALA A 599 45.88 8.89 -4.75
CA ALA A 599 45.74 9.30 -6.14
C ALA A 599 45.04 10.66 -6.24
N ARG A 600 45.28 11.38 -7.35
CA ARG A 600 44.53 12.59 -7.72
C ARG A 600 44.30 12.64 -9.23
N ARG A 601 43.19 13.25 -9.63
CA ARG A 601 42.84 13.51 -11.02
C ARG A 601 42.51 14.99 -11.23
N PRO A 602 43.49 15.79 -11.68
CA PRO A 602 43.24 17.16 -12.12
C PRO A 602 42.31 17.20 -13.33
N GLY A 603 41.55 18.29 -13.47
CA GLY A 603 40.58 18.50 -14.54
C GLY A 603 39.27 17.73 -14.38
N LEU A 604 39.02 17.14 -13.21
CA LEU A 604 37.80 16.37 -12.91
C LEU A 604 37.15 16.90 -11.63
N MET A 605 35.87 17.28 -11.74
CA MET A 605 35.00 17.51 -10.59
C MET A 605 33.97 16.39 -10.51
N CYS A 606 33.94 15.67 -9.39
CA CYS A 606 33.02 14.57 -9.12
C CYS A 606 32.06 14.98 -7.99
N ALA A 607 30.98 15.69 -8.34
CA ALA A 607 30.05 16.25 -7.34
C ALA A 607 29.04 15.20 -6.80
N MET A 608 28.69 14.21 -7.63
CA MET A 608 27.82 13.08 -7.25
C MET A 608 28.59 11.77 -7.43
N PRO A 609 29.59 11.50 -6.58
CA PRO A 609 30.37 10.27 -6.67
C PRO A 609 29.53 9.07 -6.24
N LEU A 610 29.70 7.97 -6.94
CA LEU A 610 29.23 6.65 -6.54
C LEU A 610 30.28 5.61 -6.93
N ALA A 611 30.42 4.56 -6.15
CA ALA A 611 31.33 3.46 -6.43
C ALA A 611 30.53 2.21 -6.78
N TYR A 612 31.01 1.48 -7.78
CA TYR A 612 30.45 0.20 -8.17
C TYR A 612 31.59 -0.72 -8.59
N LYS A 613 31.70 -1.88 -7.92
CA LYS A 613 32.81 -2.81 -8.06
C LYS A 613 34.15 -2.10 -7.84
N ASP A 614 35.03 -2.10 -8.83
CA ASP A 614 36.37 -1.48 -8.81
C ASP A 614 36.39 -0.12 -9.53
N ALA A 615 35.22 0.48 -9.78
CA ALA A 615 35.08 1.73 -10.48
C ALA A 615 34.50 2.85 -9.60
N LEU A 616 35.02 4.06 -9.79
CA LEU A 616 34.43 5.31 -9.32
C LEU A 616 33.65 5.94 -10.48
N LEU A 617 32.37 6.18 -10.29
CA LEU A 617 31.50 6.82 -11.26
C LEU A 617 31.29 8.27 -10.83
N CYS A 618 31.55 9.18 -11.75
CA CYS A 618 31.51 10.60 -11.53
C CYS A 618 30.48 11.27 -12.43
N ALA A 619 29.46 11.82 -11.79
CA ALA A 619 28.45 12.66 -12.41
C ALA A 619 28.44 14.06 -11.79
N LEU A 620 28.07 15.04 -12.60
CA LEU A 620 27.81 16.41 -12.21
C LEU A 620 26.48 16.84 -12.82
N ASN A 621 25.72 17.66 -12.08
CA ASN A 621 24.48 18.22 -12.63
C ASN A 621 24.80 19.10 -13.85
N GLY A 622 24.25 18.73 -15.00
CA GLY A 622 24.45 19.42 -16.27
C GLY A 622 25.62 18.87 -17.11
N ASP A 623 26.46 17.97 -16.58
CA ASP A 623 27.48 17.27 -17.36
C ASP A 623 26.84 16.27 -18.33
N VAL A 624 27.56 16.01 -19.42
CA VAL A 624 27.15 15.00 -20.40
C VAL A 624 27.82 13.67 -20.05
N GLY A 625 27.00 12.67 -19.74
CA GLY A 625 27.41 11.32 -19.37
C GLY A 625 27.93 11.16 -17.95
N VAL A 626 28.19 9.90 -17.60
CA VAL A 626 28.74 9.47 -16.31
C VAL A 626 30.16 8.96 -16.57
N LYS A 627 31.16 9.68 -16.04
CA LYS A 627 32.57 9.33 -16.21
C LYS A 627 32.89 8.13 -15.33
N VAL A 628 33.45 7.07 -15.90
CA VAL A 628 33.86 5.87 -15.17
C VAL A 628 35.36 5.88 -15.04
N LEU A 629 35.86 5.82 -13.81
CA LEU A 629 37.29 5.82 -13.48
C LEU A 629 37.64 4.54 -12.74
N ASP A 630 38.90 4.11 -12.88
CA ASP A 630 39.48 3.12 -11.99
C ASP A 630 39.51 3.67 -10.57
N ALA A 631 38.91 2.95 -9.62
CA ALA A 631 38.75 3.43 -8.25
C ALA A 631 40.10 3.59 -7.51
N ARG A 632 41.15 2.88 -7.92
CA ARG A 632 42.46 2.94 -7.24
C ARG A 632 43.34 4.06 -7.76
N THR A 633 43.35 4.26 -9.07
CA THR A 633 44.27 5.17 -9.78
C THR A 633 43.61 6.48 -10.21
N LEU A 634 42.27 6.55 -10.24
CA LEU A 634 41.49 7.63 -10.83
C LEU A 634 41.77 7.85 -12.33
N GLU A 635 42.29 6.84 -13.02
CA GLU A 635 42.44 6.87 -14.47
C GLU A 635 41.07 6.66 -15.15
N PRO A 636 40.69 7.49 -16.13
CA PRO A 636 39.44 7.30 -16.86
C PRO A 636 39.44 5.97 -17.63
N ARG A 637 38.35 5.21 -17.49
CA ARG A 637 38.10 3.98 -18.24
C ARG A 637 37.19 4.23 -19.44
N THR A 638 36.04 4.86 -19.20
CA THR A 638 35.02 5.12 -20.23
C THR A 638 34.06 6.23 -19.77
N VAL A 639 33.13 6.61 -20.64
CA VAL A 639 31.99 7.49 -20.32
C VAL A 639 30.71 6.75 -20.68
N LEU A 640 29.87 6.50 -19.68
CA LEU A 640 28.54 5.92 -19.88
C LEU A 640 27.53 7.03 -20.15
N ALA A 641 26.45 6.71 -20.88
CA ALA A 641 25.41 7.67 -21.26
C ALA A 641 25.96 8.97 -21.92
N PRO A 642 26.89 8.91 -22.90
CA PRO A 642 27.66 10.06 -23.40
C PRO A 642 26.83 11.13 -24.16
N GLY A 643 25.52 10.92 -24.34
CA GLY A 643 24.59 11.92 -24.90
C GLY A 643 23.57 12.43 -23.89
N THR A 644 23.58 11.93 -22.65
CA THR A 644 22.61 12.27 -21.61
C THR A 644 23.18 13.36 -20.72
N ARG A 645 22.49 14.50 -20.66
CA ARG A 645 22.79 15.54 -19.67
C ARG A 645 22.27 15.09 -18.31
N VAL A 646 23.16 14.72 -17.39
CA VAL A 646 22.78 14.16 -16.09
C VAL A 646 22.19 15.26 -15.20
N THR A 647 21.01 15.04 -14.64
CA THR A 647 20.30 16.03 -13.80
C THR A 647 20.13 15.59 -12.35
N ALA A 648 20.31 14.30 -12.07
CA ALA A 648 20.28 13.74 -10.72
C ALA A 648 21.36 12.65 -10.55
N ALA A 649 21.64 12.28 -9.30
CA ALA A 649 22.59 11.22 -9.00
C ALA A 649 22.14 9.88 -9.63
N PRO A 650 23.02 9.16 -10.35
CA PRO A 650 22.69 7.86 -10.93
C PRO A 650 22.46 6.78 -9.88
N ALA A 651 21.85 5.66 -10.29
CA ALA A 651 21.76 4.44 -9.49
C ALA A 651 22.31 3.25 -10.27
N VAL A 652 22.99 2.31 -9.60
CA VAL A 652 23.51 1.08 -10.22
C VAL A 652 23.39 -0.10 -9.27
N GLY A 653 22.81 -1.18 -9.76
CA GLY A 653 22.49 -2.37 -8.95
C GLY A 653 23.37 -3.56 -9.27
N ASP A 654 23.21 -4.64 -8.51
CA ASP A 654 24.01 -5.87 -8.65
C ASP A 654 23.86 -6.53 -10.03
N ARG A 655 22.74 -6.27 -10.72
CA ARG A 655 22.50 -6.74 -12.09
C ARG A 655 23.33 -6.02 -13.15
N GLY A 656 24.14 -5.03 -12.78
CA GLY A 656 25.00 -4.31 -13.70
C GLY A 656 24.25 -3.33 -14.60
N VAL A 657 23.09 -2.84 -14.16
CA VAL A 657 22.35 -1.80 -14.89
C VAL A 657 22.50 -0.46 -14.20
N LEU A 658 23.04 0.52 -14.93
CA LEU A 658 23.13 1.92 -14.53
C LEU A 658 21.87 2.66 -14.99
N VAL A 659 21.12 3.22 -14.05
CA VAL A 659 19.95 4.06 -14.31
C VAL A 659 20.35 5.52 -14.16
N VAL A 660 20.14 6.30 -15.21
CA VAL A 660 20.56 7.71 -15.31
C VAL A 660 19.34 8.58 -15.60
N GLN A 661 19.12 9.59 -14.75
CA GLN A 661 18.15 10.65 -15.02
C GLN A 661 18.81 11.74 -15.87
N GLY A 662 18.25 11.97 -17.06
CA GLY A 662 18.60 13.05 -17.96
C GLY A 662 17.66 14.25 -17.88
N ASP A 663 17.87 15.22 -18.77
CA ASP A 663 16.99 16.40 -18.94
C ASP A 663 15.64 16.08 -19.60
N ARG A 664 15.60 15.02 -20.43
CA ARG A 664 14.41 14.65 -21.21
C ARG A 664 13.87 13.26 -20.93
N GLU A 665 14.68 12.40 -20.33
CA GLU A 665 14.37 10.98 -20.17
C GLU A 665 15.08 10.39 -18.95
N LEU A 666 14.51 9.32 -18.42
CA LEU A 666 15.17 8.35 -17.56
C LEU A 666 15.62 7.18 -18.44
N ALA A 667 16.87 6.75 -18.33
CA ALA A 667 17.39 5.67 -19.16
C ALA A 667 18.23 4.66 -18.38
N GLY A 668 18.11 3.40 -18.78
CA GLY A 668 18.94 2.30 -18.29
C GLY A 668 20.06 1.98 -19.29
N TYR A 669 21.26 1.73 -18.76
CA TYR A 669 22.45 1.38 -19.52
C TYR A 669 23.07 0.11 -18.93
N ASP A 670 23.50 -0.81 -19.77
CA ASP A 670 24.36 -1.90 -19.32
C ASP A 670 25.71 -1.33 -18.88
N PHE A 671 26.12 -1.63 -17.65
CA PHE A 671 27.35 -1.07 -17.09
C PHE A 671 28.61 -1.59 -17.78
N ALA A 672 28.59 -2.83 -18.28
CA ALA A 672 29.76 -3.47 -18.86
C ALA A 672 29.97 -3.07 -20.33
N SER A 673 28.91 -3.11 -21.14
CA SER A 673 29.00 -2.73 -22.56
C SER A 673 28.81 -1.24 -22.80
N GLY A 674 28.11 -0.55 -21.91
CA GLY A 674 27.69 0.84 -22.08
C GLY A 674 26.47 1.03 -22.98
N ASP A 675 25.86 -0.06 -23.44
CA ASP A 675 24.70 -0.02 -24.31
C ASP A 675 23.49 0.56 -23.58
N LYS A 676 22.77 1.44 -24.27
CA LYS A 676 21.46 1.92 -23.79
C LYS A 676 20.44 0.81 -23.93
N LEU A 677 19.88 0.36 -22.81
CA LEU A 677 18.92 -0.74 -22.75
C LEU A 677 17.49 -0.25 -23.01
N TRP A 678 17.13 0.89 -22.42
CA TRP A 678 15.79 1.47 -22.52
C TRP A 678 15.81 2.96 -22.17
N ALA A 679 14.72 3.64 -22.52
CA ALA A 679 14.49 5.03 -22.17
C ALA A 679 13.00 5.29 -21.94
N GLU A 680 12.69 6.09 -20.94
CA GLU A 680 11.34 6.52 -20.62
C GLU A 680 11.31 8.04 -20.50
N GLY A 681 10.25 8.67 -21.02
CA GLY A 681 10.08 10.14 -21.07
C GLY A 681 9.80 10.80 -19.72
N LEU A 682 10.40 10.30 -18.65
CA LEU A 682 10.28 10.81 -17.29
C LEU A 682 11.33 11.89 -17.02
N LYS A 683 10.89 12.95 -16.35
CA LYS A 683 11.72 14.08 -15.93
C LYS A 683 11.73 14.19 -14.42
N ASP A 684 12.73 14.89 -13.91
CA ASP A 684 12.79 15.32 -12.51
C ASP A 684 12.59 14.19 -11.51
N SER A 685 13.17 13.01 -11.80
CA SER A 685 13.09 11.83 -10.93
C SER A 685 14.45 11.52 -10.29
N LEU A 686 14.41 10.88 -9.12
CA LEU A 686 15.60 10.38 -8.44
C LEU A 686 15.54 8.85 -8.42
N PRO A 687 16.30 8.15 -9.29
CA PRO A 687 16.21 6.71 -9.36
C PRO A 687 16.82 6.06 -8.12
N VAL A 688 16.14 5.03 -7.62
CA VAL A 688 16.70 4.08 -6.66
C VAL A 688 16.41 2.65 -7.10
N LEU A 689 17.22 1.70 -6.66
CA LEU A 689 17.11 0.29 -7.03
C LEU A 689 16.82 -0.56 -5.80
N GLY A 690 15.98 -1.57 -5.99
CA GLY A 690 15.63 -2.57 -4.98
C GLY A 690 15.62 -3.96 -5.58
N GLY A 691 16.80 -4.58 -5.67
CA GLY A 691 17.01 -5.91 -6.23
C GLY A 691 16.84 -5.94 -7.76
N ASP A 692 15.66 -6.29 -8.23
CA ASP A 692 15.31 -6.39 -9.66
C ASP A 692 14.28 -5.32 -10.09
N ARG A 693 14.07 -4.28 -9.26
CA ARG A 693 13.17 -3.15 -9.55
C ARG A 693 13.93 -1.84 -9.48
N ALA A 694 13.61 -0.94 -10.40
CA ALA A 694 13.95 0.47 -10.31
C ALA A 694 12.72 1.21 -9.80
N LEU A 695 12.83 1.81 -8.62
CA LEU A 695 11.78 2.63 -8.02
C LEU A 695 12.03 4.08 -8.39
N ILE A 696 11.08 4.67 -9.10
CA ILE A 696 11.17 6.02 -9.66
C ILE A 696 10.12 6.87 -9.00
N ALA A 697 10.56 7.73 -8.08
CA ALA A 697 9.69 8.72 -7.47
C ALA A 697 9.63 9.96 -8.37
N THR A 698 8.42 10.33 -8.78
CA THR A 698 8.14 11.61 -9.44
C THR A 698 7.56 12.59 -8.44
N ASP A 699 7.17 13.76 -8.94
CA ASP A 699 6.45 14.77 -8.17
C ASP A 699 5.07 14.30 -7.68
N ASP A 700 4.47 13.21 -8.13
CA ASP A 700 3.08 12.84 -7.74
C ASP A 700 2.82 11.34 -7.55
N GLU A 701 3.71 10.49 -8.07
CA GLU A 701 3.56 9.05 -8.06
C GLU A 701 4.91 8.36 -7.85
N LEU A 702 4.85 7.14 -7.31
CA LEU A 702 5.98 6.22 -7.27
C LEU A 702 5.74 5.09 -8.26
N TYR A 703 6.71 4.84 -9.13
CA TYR A 703 6.64 3.81 -10.15
C TYR A 703 7.67 2.73 -9.91
N ALA A 704 7.35 1.49 -10.31
CA ALA A 704 8.32 0.41 -10.43
C ALA A 704 8.58 0.10 -11.91
N TYR A 705 9.86 -0.02 -12.27
CA TYR A 705 10.32 -0.40 -13.59
C TYR A 705 11.25 -1.61 -13.50
N SER A 706 11.28 -2.42 -14.55
CA SER A 706 12.29 -3.47 -14.77
C SER A 706 13.62 -2.77 -15.08
N PRO A 707 14.67 -2.87 -14.25
CA PRO A 707 15.93 -2.15 -14.47
C PRO A 707 16.60 -2.49 -15.80
N ASP A 708 16.42 -3.71 -16.30
CA ASP A 708 16.99 -4.23 -17.54
C ASP A 708 16.17 -3.90 -18.79
N ARG A 709 14.84 -3.83 -18.67
CA ARG A 709 13.93 -3.67 -19.82
C ARG A 709 13.23 -2.31 -19.89
N GLY A 710 13.24 -1.53 -18.82
CA GLY A 710 12.46 -0.30 -18.72
C GLY A 710 10.95 -0.53 -18.73
N ALA A 711 10.51 -1.79 -18.63
CA ALA A 711 9.09 -2.11 -18.60
C ALA A 711 8.50 -1.71 -17.25
N ARG A 712 7.43 -0.91 -17.28
CA ARG A 712 6.68 -0.53 -16.08
C ARG A 712 6.02 -1.78 -15.47
N LEU A 713 6.25 -2.02 -14.17
CA LEU A 713 5.84 -3.23 -13.44
C LEU A 713 4.48 -3.11 -12.72
N GLY A 714 3.73 -2.03 -12.99
CA GLY A 714 2.42 -1.79 -12.37
C GLY A 714 1.91 -0.37 -12.60
N GLN A 715 0.75 -0.05 -12.04
CA GLN A 715 0.31 1.35 -11.98
C GLN A 715 1.17 2.13 -10.99
N GLY A 716 1.25 3.43 -11.23
CA GLY A 716 1.99 4.35 -10.37
C GLY A 716 1.20 4.46 -9.08
N LYS A 717 1.92 4.38 -7.96
CA LYS A 717 1.31 4.45 -6.66
C LYS A 717 1.32 5.88 -6.18
N ARG A 718 0.13 6.42 -5.95
CA ARG A 718 -0.06 7.70 -5.27
C ARG A 718 -0.31 7.44 -3.79
N TYR A 719 0.28 8.28 -2.95
CA TYR A 719 0.02 8.28 -1.51
C TYR A 719 -0.90 9.47 -1.19
N ASP A 720 -2.03 9.19 -0.55
CA ASP A 720 -3.03 10.20 -0.17
C ASP A 720 -2.56 11.05 1.02
N GLY A 721 -3.13 12.25 1.15
CA GLY A 721 -2.83 13.19 2.25
C GLY A 721 -1.82 14.29 1.91
N HIS A 722 -1.32 14.35 0.68
CA HIS A 722 -0.47 15.45 0.21
C HIS A 722 -0.86 15.97 -1.17
N SER A 723 -0.87 17.30 -1.29
CA SER A 723 -0.57 17.98 -2.54
C SER A 723 0.94 17.95 -2.66
N TRP A 724 1.46 17.03 -3.47
CA TRP A 724 2.88 16.90 -3.68
C TRP A 724 3.39 18.26 -4.21
N SER A 725 4.28 18.90 -3.45
CA SER A 725 4.51 20.33 -3.62
C SER A 725 5.21 20.66 -4.93
N LYS A 726 4.96 21.88 -5.43
CA LYS A 726 5.62 22.58 -6.55
C LYS A 726 7.11 22.89 -6.31
N SER A 727 7.84 22.03 -5.60
CA SER A 727 9.25 22.26 -5.26
C SER A 727 10.20 22.02 -6.44
N GLY A 728 9.76 21.28 -7.46
CA GLY A 728 10.55 20.95 -8.65
C GLY A 728 11.75 20.04 -8.36
N ARG A 729 11.72 19.27 -7.26
CA ARG A 729 12.75 18.29 -6.90
C ARG A 729 12.11 16.99 -6.42
N ALA A 730 12.54 15.88 -7.01
CA ALA A 730 12.17 14.54 -6.57
C ALA A 730 12.47 14.30 -5.07
N PRO A 731 11.62 13.53 -4.37
CA PRO A 731 11.89 13.15 -3.00
C PRO A 731 13.10 12.22 -2.90
N GLN A 732 13.74 12.24 -1.73
CA GLN A 732 14.70 11.22 -1.32
C GLN A 732 13.93 9.95 -0.97
N ALA A 733 14.37 8.80 -1.47
CA ALA A 733 13.66 7.53 -1.31
C ALA A 733 14.56 6.49 -0.65
N LEU A 734 14.04 5.84 0.39
CA LEU A 734 14.60 4.62 0.97
C LEU A 734 13.66 3.45 0.69
N ALA A 735 14.21 2.27 0.41
CA ALA A 735 13.43 1.05 0.22
C ALA A 735 13.90 -0.05 1.16
N VAL A 736 12.98 -0.67 1.90
CA VAL A 736 13.26 -1.79 2.81
C VAL A 736 11.95 -2.52 3.13
N GLY A 737 11.94 -3.84 3.12
CA GLY A 737 10.76 -4.58 3.59
C GLY A 737 9.52 -4.48 2.72
N GLN A 738 9.68 -4.20 1.42
CA GLN A 738 8.59 -3.78 0.53
C GLN A 738 7.88 -2.49 0.98
N ALA A 739 8.49 -1.72 1.88
CA ALA A 739 8.10 -0.37 2.21
C ALA A 739 9.06 0.61 1.54
N VAL A 740 8.54 1.78 1.21
CA VAL A 740 9.33 2.94 0.87
C VAL A 740 9.16 4.03 1.92
N PHE A 741 10.21 4.82 2.12
CA PHE A 741 10.17 6.05 2.90
C PHE A 741 10.55 7.19 1.96
N LEU A 742 9.67 8.16 1.80
CA LEU A 742 9.87 9.31 0.93
C LEU A 742 9.98 10.57 1.78
N ALA A 743 11.09 11.30 1.61
CA ALA A 743 11.36 12.55 2.29
C ALA A 743 11.40 13.70 1.29
N TYR A 744 10.55 14.70 1.49
CA TYR A 744 10.39 15.83 0.59
C TYR A 744 11.04 17.09 1.18
N PRO A 745 11.61 17.96 0.33
CA PRO A 745 12.21 19.21 0.78
C PRO A 745 11.28 20.11 1.59
N ASP A 746 9.96 20.00 1.38
CA ASP A 746 8.97 20.79 2.09
C ASP A 746 8.76 20.33 3.55
N GLY A 747 9.33 19.19 3.96
CA GLY A 747 9.20 18.62 5.29
C GLY A 747 8.22 17.46 5.37
N THR A 748 7.53 17.12 4.28
CA THR A 748 6.74 15.89 4.25
C THR A 748 7.66 14.68 4.34
N VAL A 749 7.34 13.76 5.24
CA VAL A 749 7.91 12.42 5.26
C VAL A 749 6.76 11.43 5.26
N LEU A 750 6.77 10.49 4.34
CA LEU A 750 5.73 9.46 4.27
C LEU A 750 6.33 8.09 4.08
N SER A 751 5.54 7.08 4.42
CA SER A 751 5.85 5.69 4.17
C SER A 751 4.65 4.97 3.56
N GLY A 752 4.92 4.05 2.65
CA GLY A 752 3.90 3.16 2.11
C GLY A 752 4.49 2.01 1.31
N TYR A 753 3.64 1.10 0.82
CA TYR A 753 4.17 -0.09 0.13
C TYR A 753 4.82 0.28 -1.19
N ALA A 754 6.02 -0.24 -1.44
CA ALA A 754 6.69 -0.15 -2.72
C ALA A 754 5.81 -0.78 -3.83
N PRO A 755 5.67 -0.11 -5.00
CA PRO A 755 4.92 -0.65 -6.13
C PRO A 755 5.57 -1.87 -6.76
#